data_AF-A0A2V5GYI7-F1
#
_entry.id   AF-A0A2V5GYI7-F1
#
_cell.length_a   1.000
_cell.length_b   1.000
_cell.length_c   1.000
_cell.angle_alpha   90.00
_cell.angle_beta   90.00
_cell.angle_gamma   90.00
#
_symmetry.space_group_name_H-M   'P 1'
#
loop_
_entity.id
_entity.type
_entity.pdbx_description
1 polymer ?
#
loop_
_entity_poly.entity_id
_entity_poly.type
_entity_poly.pdbx_seq_one_letter_code
_entity_poly.pdbx_strand_id
1 'polypeptide(L)'
;MGSSTALTTKATSGTPYQLDKSQVSRASAALLRHIKTTQLEREKNATKKTLIGDNDEESDGEQAPLNNEAVWLVLTTKKHVVDKNRLKPGKILIPHSLNTKSSLSVCLITADPQRAVKNIVADPSFPQPLAESIDRVIGYTKLKARYNSFEKCRQLLAEHDVFLADDRIIMRLVQTLGKTFYKSSKRPIPVRIAAIEKVDGKRVKKDDKTKRSKDEGSAFAAPNIVAREIERALHCAPVQLAPATTAAIRIGASNFTAEQLAENIDAVVTGLTEKYVTKGWRNLKAIHIKGANTMAMPIWLASELWLEDEDVVEEGAEETKAVAGGKKRKQISTGDEEKQQQQLEAPKKAKKAKATEEDNEDAVTLAARKEKLQKQKAKALEDGAAPTKTEAGAGKKKRKNSVLRAARAQILPSTRTTTALSSAALARLLSTLAVLEQRDGKIQPSSLSAIAAAQKLGGPITAFVAGANVKATSAAEAAQIKGLDKVVAVENEAYEKGLPENYAPLLVENIQKGEYTHVVAGHSAFGKSLLPRVAALLDVQQVSDITGIESEDTFVRPIYAGNAILTVQSSDPIKILTVRGTSFQGVETSGGAAPVEDGSDPKAALQTEWVSEELAKSERPDLATAQRVVSGGRGLKSKEEFDRVIVPLADTLGAAIGASRAAVDSGFADNSLQVGQTGKNVAPQLYLCAGISGAIQHLAGMKDSKVIAAINKDADAPIFQVADVGLVGDLFEKVPELTEKLKSQA
;
A
#
# COMPACT_ATOMS: atom_id res chain seq x y z
N MET A 1 21.91 -15.68 28.31
CA MET A 1 22.88 -15.75 27.20
C MET A 1 22.88 -17.17 26.65
N GLY A 2 22.23 -17.40 25.51
CA GLY A 2 22.25 -18.68 24.80
C GLY A 2 23.21 -18.56 23.62
N SER A 3 24.18 -19.46 23.54
CA SER A 3 25.21 -19.51 22.51
C SER A 3 24.60 -19.55 21.10
N SER A 4 24.90 -18.53 20.29
CA SER A 4 24.63 -18.48 18.85
C SER A 4 25.49 -19.54 18.15
N THR A 5 24.98 -20.77 18.05
CA THR A 5 25.58 -21.78 17.18
C THR A 5 25.37 -21.32 15.74
N ALA A 6 26.43 -20.88 15.08
CA ALA A 6 26.37 -20.43 13.69
C ALA A 6 25.77 -21.53 12.80
N LEU A 7 24.69 -21.23 12.10
CA LEU A 7 23.93 -22.14 11.22
C LEU A 7 24.66 -22.43 9.89
N THR A 8 25.99 -22.25 9.85
CA THR A 8 26.83 -22.42 8.67
C THR A 8 27.90 -23.46 8.93
N THR A 9 27.75 -24.65 8.38
CA THR A 9 28.84 -25.64 8.29
C THR A 9 29.67 -25.35 7.04
N LYS A 10 30.87 -24.76 7.20
CA LYS A 10 31.91 -24.86 6.14
C LYS A 10 32.34 -26.32 6.10
N ALA A 11 31.98 -27.05 5.03
CA ALA A 11 32.47 -28.41 4.82
C ALA A 11 33.90 -28.39 4.28
N THR A 12 34.71 -29.37 4.67
CA THR A 12 36.15 -29.48 4.43
C THR A 12 36.54 -29.91 3.00
N SER A 13 35.60 -29.97 2.06
CA SER A 13 35.88 -30.08 0.61
C SER A 13 34.63 -29.81 -0.24
N GLY A 14 34.75 -28.93 -1.23
CA GLY A 14 33.65 -28.48 -2.11
C GLY A 14 33.29 -27.00 -1.94
N THR A 15 32.54 -26.43 -2.89
CA THR A 15 32.13 -25.01 -2.87
C THR A 15 31.53 -24.63 -1.51
N PRO A 16 31.88 -23.48 -0.91
CA PRO A 16 31.65 -23.16 0.52
C PRO A 16 30.17 -23.00 0.95
N TYR A 17 29.22 -23.32 0.07
CA TYR A 17 27.79 -23.14 0.29
C TYR A 17 27.03 -24.40 -0.14
N GLN A 18 26.58 -25.20 0.84
CA GLN A 18 25.69 -26.33 0.64
C GLN A 18 24.66 -26.38 1.78
N LEU A 19 23.47 -26.91 1.49
CA LEU A 19 22.46 -27.21 2.51
C LEU A 19 22.87 -28.45 3.32
N ASP A 20 22.83 -28.34 4.65
CA ASP A 20 22.93 -29.50 5.51
C ASP A 20 21.62 -30.31 5.47
N LYS A 21 21.69 -31.52 4.90
CA LYS A 21 20.57 -32.45 4.80
C LYS A 21 19.98 -32.79 6.18
N SER A 22 20.82 -32.85 7.22
CA SER A 22 20.38 -33.14 8.60
C SER A 22 19.51 -32.00 9.14
N GLN A 23 19.88 -30.76 8.85
CA GLN A 23 19.16 -29.57 9.27
C GLN A 23 17.84 -29.42 8.52
N VAL A 24 17.84 -29.65 7.20
CA VAL A 24 16.63 -29.63 6.37
C VAL A 24 15.61 -30.65 6.86
N SER A 25 16.06 -31.88 7.16
CA SER A 25 15.18 -32.95 7.65
C SER A 25 14.60 -32.62 9.04
N ARG A 26 15.44 -32.13 9.98
CA ARG A 26 14.98 -31.69 11.31
C ARG A 26 13.96 -30.55 11.23
N ALA A 27 14.23 -29.53 10.41
CA ALA A 27 13.32 -28.39 10.21
C ALA A 27 11.99 -28.84 9.59
N SER A 28 12.05 -29.72 8.59
CA SER A 28 10.87 -30.30 7.91
C SER A 28 10.03 -31.13 8.88
N ALA A 29 10.65 -31.98 9.70
CA ALA A 29 9.96 -32.78 10.71
C ALA A 29 9.31 -31.91 11.79
N ALA A 30 10.00 -30.88 12.27
CA ALA A 30 9.47 -29.94 13.26
C ALA A 30 8.27 -29.16 12.71
N LEU A 31 8.35 -28.68 11.47
CA LEU A 31 7.26 -27.96 10.82
C LEU A 31 6.03 -28.85 10.62
N LEU A 32 6.21 -30.07 10.11
CA LEU A 32 5.10 -31.01 9.92
C LEU A 32 4.44 -31.41 11.24
N ARG A 33 5.21 -31.58 12.31
CA ARG A 33 4.67 -31.80 13.66
C ARG A 33 3.84 -30.61 14.13
N HIS A 34 4.36 -29.39 13.97
CA HIS A 34 3.64 -28.18 14.37
C HIS A 34 2.32 -28.03 13.61
N ILE A 35 2.33 -28.20 12.28
CA ILE A 35 1.12 -28.16 11.46
C ILE A 35 0.08 -29.17 11.95
N LYS A 36 0.49 -30.43 12.20
CA LYS A 36 -0.40 -31.47 12.72
C LYS A 36 -0.96 -31.12 14.11
N THR A 37 -0.13 -30.61 15.02
CA THR A 37 -0.60 -30.18 16.35
C THR A 37 -1.61 -29.04 16.26
N THR A 38 -1.33 -28.02 15.46
CA THR A 38 -2.24 -26.87 15.27
C THR A 38 -3.56 -27.29 14.59
N GLN A 39 -3.52 -28.27 13.68
CA GLN A 39 -4.73 -28.87 13.10
C GLN A 39 -5.57 -29.56 14.19
N LEU A 40 -4.97 -30.40 15.02
CA LEU A 40 -5.66 -31.07 16.14
C LEU A 40 -6.24 -30.07 17.16
N GLU A 41 -5.53 -28.99 17.46
CA GLU A 41 -6.04 -27.93 18.34
C GLU A 41 -7.24 -27.19 17.73
N ARG A 42 -7.19 -26.89 16.43
CA ARG A 42 -8.32 -26.29 15.71
C ARG A 42 -9.53 -27.22 15.68
N GLU A 43 -9.33 -28.51 15.45
CA GLU A 43 -10.40 -29.51 15.49
C GLU A 43 -11.04 -29.64 16.88
N LYS A 44 -10.25 -29.54 17.95
CA LYS A 44 -10.74 -29.57 19.34
C LYS A 44 -11.51 -28.31 19.72
N ASN A 45 -11.06 -27.15 19.23
CA ASN A 45 -11.68 -25.85 19.53
C ASN A 45 -12.88 -25.54 18.61
N ALA A 46 -13.08 -26.29 17.53
CA ALA A 46 -14.25 -26.17 16.67
C ALA A 46 -15.50 -26.71 17.41
N THR A 47 -16.34 -25.80 17.88
CA THR A 47 -17.56 -26.09 18.65
C THR A 47 -18.71 -26.72 17.83
N LYS A 48 -18.54 -26.91 16.53
CA LYS A 48 -19.48 -27.63 15.65
C LYS A 48 -18.76 -28.80 14.96
N LYS A 49 -19.09 -30.03 15.35
CA LYS A 49 -18.87 -31.21 14.50
C LYS A 49 -20.00 -31.28 13.48
N THR A 50 -19.88 -30.54 12.37
CA THR A 50 -20.75 -30.73 11.21
C THR A 50 -20.18 -31.85 10.33
N LEU A 51 -20.98 -32.91 10.17
CA LEU A 51 -20.68 -34.09 9.34
C LEU A 51 -20.84 -33.83 7.83
N ILE A 52 -21.08 -32.59 7.42
CA ILE A 52 -21.19 -32.16 6.02
C ILE A 52 -20.45 -30.83 5.93
N GLY A 53 -19.45 -30.79 5.05
CA GLY A 53 -18.68 -29.57 4.78
C GLY A 53 -19.56 -28.57 4.05
N ASP A 54 -19.99 -27.54 4.76
CA ASP A 54 -20.70 -26.42 4.16
C ASP A 54 -19.72 -25.50 3.44
N ASN A 55 -20.13 -25.20 2.22
CA ASN A 55 -19.42 -24.49 1.18
C ASN A 55 -19.88 -23.02 1.11
N ASP A 56 -20.42 -22.47 2.18
CA ASP A 56 -21.02 -21.13 2.18
C ASP A 56 -20.62 -20.34 3.44
N GLU A 57 -19.46 -19.68 3.41
CA GLU A 57 -19.28 -18.33 3.98
C GLU A 57 -18.19 -17.58 3.20
N GLU A 58 -18.55 -16.40 2.70
CA GLU A 58 -17.69 -15.47 1.95
C GLU A 58 -16.52 -14.99 2.80
N SER A 59 -15.39 -15.69 2.70
CA SER A 59 -14.06 -15.18 3.02
C SER A 59 -13.10 -15.66 1.93
N ASP A 60 -12.51 -14.69 1.25
CA ASP A 60 -11.80 -14.82 -0.02
C ASP A 60 -10.39 -15.42 0.17
N GLY A 61 -10.34 -16.67 0.66
CA GLY A 61 -9.15 -17.49 0.79
C GLY A 61 -9.52 -18.97 0.65
N GLU A 62 -9.00 -19.62 -0.39
CA GLU A 62 -9.08 -21.08 -0.56
C GLU A 62 -8.52 -21.78 0.68
N GLN A 63 -9.36 -22.06 1.67
CA GLN A 63 -9.05 -23.04 2.71
C GLN A 63 -9.17 -24.40 2.04
N ALA A 64 -8.03 -24.87 1.53
CA ALA A 64 -7.85 -26.28 1.19
C ALA A 64 -8.37 -27.13 2.38
N PRO A 65 -8.96 -28.31 2.12
CA PRO A 65 -9.48 -29.17 3.17
C PRO A 65 -8.44 -29.34 4.28
N LEU A 66 -8.89 -29.40 5.54
CA LEU A 66 -8.09 -29.44 6.78
C LEU A 66 -6.86 -30.38 6.73
N ASN A 67 -6.85 -31.35 5.81
CA ASN A 67 -5.81 -32.37 5.64
C ASN A 67 -4.71 -32.07 4.59
N ASN A 68 -4.72 -30.93 3.88
CA ASN A 68 -3.77 -30.68 2.77
C ASN A 68 -3.22 -29.23 2.74
N GLU A 69 -2.58 -28.80 3.83
CA GLU A 69 -1.93 -27.48 3.90
C GLU A 69 -0.65 -27.46 3.06
N ALA A 70 -0.48 -26.43 2.23
CA ALA A 70 0.69 -26.29 1.37
C ALA A 70 1.91 -25.83 2.16
N VAL A 71 3.07 -26.46 1.88
CA VAL A 71 4.37 -26.08 2.44
C VAL A 71 5.18 -25.32 1.39
N TRP A 72 5.73 -24.19 1.80
CA TRP A 72 6.45 -23.23 0.96
C TRP A 72 7.91 -23.11 1.40
N LEU A 73 8.79 -22.97 0.41
CA LEU A 73 10.17 -22.54 0.57
C LEU A 73 10.26 -21.05 0.28
N VAL A 74 10.76 -20.27 1.23
CA VAL A 74 11.00 -18.83 1.08
C VAL A 74 12.50 -18.60 0.92
N LEU A 75 12.89 -18.08 -0.23
CA LEU A 75 14.26 -17.77 -0.59
C LEU A 75 14.44 -16.25 -0.61
N THR A 76 15.47 -15.76 0.06
CA THR A 76 15.83 -14.34 0.12
C THR A 76 17.21 -14.14 -0.50
N THR A 77 17.30 -13.27 -1.50
CA THR A 77 18.54 -12.83 -2.14
C THR A 77 19.04 -11.52 -1.53
N LYS A 78 20.33 -11.21 -1.73
CA LYS A 78 20.96 -9.97 -1.28
C LYS A 78 20.63 -8.79 -2.22
N LYS A 79 20.75 -8.99 -3.54
CA LYS A 79 20.37 -8.01 -4.58
C LYS A 79 19.03 -8.37 -5.22
N HIS A 80 18.34 -7.37 -5.75
CA HIS A 80 17.08 -7.52 -6.49
C HIS A 80 17.29 -8.31 -7.80
N VAL A 81 16.28 -9.10 -8.19
CA VAL A 81 16.28 -9.77 -9.50
C VAL A 81 15.85 -8.78 -10.58
N VAL A 82 16.81 -8.27 -11.36
CA VAL A 82 16.56 -7.26 -12.42
C VAL A 82 16.43 -7.88 -13.83
N ASP A 83 16.96 -9.08 -14.05
CA ASP A 83 17.00 -9.72 -15.37
C ASP A 83 15.61 -10.22 -15.83
N LYS A 84 15.08 -9.58 -16.89
CA LYS A 84 13.78 -9.90 -17.50
C LYS A 84 13.66 -11.35 -17.98
N ASN A 85 14.77 -12.00 -18.34
CA ASN A 85 14.72 -13.42 -18.76
C ASN A 85 14.53 -14.36 -17.58
N ARG A 86 15.05 -14.00 -16.39
CA ARG A 86 14.91 -14.78 -15.15
C ARG A 86 13.57 -14.56 -14.45
N LEU A 87 12.91 -13.44 -14.75
CA LEU A 87 11.54 -13.16 -14.31
C LEU A 87 10.47 -13.95 -15.07
N LYS A 88 10.82 -14.64 -16.16
CA LYS A 88 9.87 -15.52 -16.86
C LYS A 88 9.50 -16.71 -15.95
N PRO A 89 8.20 -17.03 -15.77
CA PRO A 89 7.78 -18.22 -15.07
C PRO A 89 8.44 -19.44 -15.67
N GLY A 90 8.90 -20.31 -14.79
CA GLY A 90 9.59 -21.51 -15.14
C GLY A 90 9.13 -22.67 -14.30
N LYS A 91 9.86 -23.77 -14.41
CA LYS A 91 9.64 -24.99 -13.65
C LYS A 91 10.95 -25.58 -13.17
N ILE A 92 10.90 -26.31 -12.06
CA ILE A 92 11.99 -27.12 -11.52
C ILE A 92 11.46 -28.53 -11.30
N LEU A 93 12.20 -29.53 -11.78
CA LEU A 93 11.83 -30.93 -11.60
C LEU A 93 12.02 -31.31 -10.13
N ILE A 94 11.02 -31.98 -9.56
CA ILE A 94 11.06 -32.45 -8.17
C ILE A 94 10.90 -33.98 -8.15
N PRO A 95 11.60 -34.69 -7.23
CA PRO A 95 11.46 -36.15 -7.10
C PRO A 95 10.04 -36.59 -6.72
N HIS A 96 9.40 -35.89 -5.78
CA HIS A 96 8.06 -36.22 -5.30
C HIS A 96 7.04 -35.21 -5.81
N SER A 97 6.06 -35.69 -6.59
CA SER A 97 5.05 -34.85 -7.25
C SER A 97 4.14 -34.12 -6.26
N LEU A 98 3.88 -32.82 -6.48
CA LEU A 98 2.90 -32.03 -5.71
C LEU A 98 1.45 -32.45 -5.97
N ASN A 99 1.19 -33.16 -7.06
CA ASN A 99 -0.14 -33.56 -7.49
C ASN A 99 -0.45 -34.96 -6.94
N THR A 100 -1.30 -35.04 -5.91
CA THR A 100 -1.58 -36.28 -5.16
C THR A 100 -2.88 -36.99 -5.57
N LYS A 101 -3.69 -36.40 -6.46
CA LYS A 101 -4.94 -37.00 -6.95
C LYS A 101 -4.61 -38.03 -8.04
N SER A 102 -5.29 -39.19 -8.00
CA SER A 102 -5.17 -40.25 -9.01
C SER A 102 -5.87 -39.92 -10.33
N SER A 103 -6.90 -39.06 -10.31
CA SER A 103 -7.56 -38.50 -11.50
C SER A 103 -7.31 -36.99 -11.57
N LEU A 104 -6.32 -36.58 -12.36
CA LEU A 104 -5.98 -35.16 -12.56
C LEU A 104 -6.61 -34.65 -13.85
N SER A 105 -7.43 -33.60 -13.73
CA SER A 105 -7.91 -32.82 -14.89
C SER A 105 -6.85 -31.80 -15.32
N VAL A 106 -6.29 -31.98 -16.52
CA VAL A 106 -5.25 -31.11 -17.09
C VAL A 106 -5.80 -30.31 -18.27
N CYS A 107 -5.68 -28.99 -18.19
CA CYS A 107 -5.96 -28.08 -19.31
C CYS A 107 -4.65 -27.67 -20.00
N LEU A 108 -4.51 -27.97 -21.30
CA LEU A 108 -3.36 -27.61 -22.13
C LEU A 108 -3.64 -26.37 -22.97
N ILE A 109 -2.91 -25.28 -22.74
CA ILE A 109 -3.02 -24.02 -23.46
C ILE A 109 -1.89 -23.93 -24.49
N THR A 110 -2.23 -23.88 -25.77
CA THR A 110 -1.25 -23.96 -26.87
C THR A 110 -1.18 -22.66 -27.66
N ALA A 111 -0.03 -22.41 -28.28
CA ALA A 111 0.01 -21.48 -29.40
C ALA A 111 -0.82 -22.04 -30.57
N ASP A 112 -1.38 -21.17 -31.40
CA ASP A 112 -2.13 -21.57 -32.58
C ASP A 112 -1.17 -22.13 -33.67
N PRO A 113 -1.60 -23.12 -34.48
CA PRO A 113 -2.93 -23.73 -34.54
C PRO A 113 -3.15 -24.86 -33.51
N GLN A 114 -4.23 -24.76 -32.73
CA GLN A 114 -4.58 -25.78 -31.71
C GLN A 114 -4.87 -27.18 -32.28
N ARG A 115 -5.29 -27.27 -33.56
CA ARG A 115 -5.68 -28.53 -34.20
C ARG A 115 -4.48 -29.48 -34.32
N ALA A 116 -3.29 -28.93 -34.55
CA ALA A 116 -2.06 -29.71 -34.61
C ALA A 116 -1.77 -30.39 -33.27
N VAL A 117 -1.88 -29.67 -32.15
CA VAL A 117 -1.65 -30.26 -30.83
C VAL A 117 -2.74 -31.27 -30.45
N LYS A 118 -4.00 -31.02 -30.85
CA LYS A 118 -5.07 -31.99 -30.66
C LYS A 118 -4.81 -33.30 -31.42
N ASN A 119 -4.29 -33.21 -32.64
CA ASN A 119 -3.92 -34.39 -33.42
C ASN A 119 -2.75 -35.16 -32.77
N ILE A 120 -1.78 -34.47 -32.16
CA ILE A 120 -0.67 -35.10 -31.44
C ILE A 120 -1.17 -35.88 -30.21
N VAL A 121 -2.12 -35.31 -29.46
CA VAL A 121 -2.70 -35.98 -28.28
C VAL A 121 -3.59 -37.16 -28.68
N ALA A 122 -4.20 -37.12 -29.87
CA ALA A 122 -5.01 -38.21 -30.41
C ALA A 122 -4.21 -39.30 -31.14
N ASP A 123 -2.90 -39.12 -31.31
CA ASP A 123 -2.04 -40.09 -31.98
C ASP A 123 -1.88 -41.36 -31.12
N PRO A 124 -1.96 -42.57 -31.69
CA PRO A 124 -1.78 -43.82 -30.95
C PRO A 124 -0.41 -43.97 -30.28
N SER A 125 0.59 -43.19 -30.70
CA SER A 125 1.93 -43.16 -30.09
C SER A 125 1.96 -42.40 -28.76
N PHE A 126 0.91 -41.65 -28.41
CA PHE A 126 0.83 -40.90 -27.16
C PHE A 126 0.37 -41.81 -26.00
N PRO A 127 0.98 -41.74 -24.80
CA PRO A 127 0.58 -42.58 -23.68
C PRO A 127 -0.89 -42.39 -23.29
N GLN A 128 -1.67 -43.48 -23.31
CA GLN A 128 -3.11 -43.47 -23.01
C GLN A 128 -3.45 -42.85 -21.64
N PRO A 129 -2.72 -43.13 -20.53
CA PRO A 129 -3.01 -42.52 -19.23
C PRO A 129 -2.91 -40.98 -19.22
N LEU A 130 -1.99 -40.43 -20.03
CA LEU A 130 -1.82 -38.98 -20.15
C LEU A 130 -2.89 -38.36 -21.05
N ALA A 131 -3.32 -39.08 -22.10
CA ALA A 131 -4.40 -38.61 -22.97
C ALA A 131 -5.72 -38.49 -22.21
N GLU A 132 -6.01 -39.46 -21.34
CA GLU A 132 -7.18 -39.44 -20.45
C GLU A 132 -7.14 -38.32 -19.41
N SER A 133 -5.93 -37.90 -18.99
CA SER A 133 -5.76 -36.79 -18.05
C SER A 133 -5.93 -35.41 -18.70
N ILE A 134 -5.86 -35.29 -20.04
CA ILE A 134 -5.97 -34.02 -20.76
C ILE A 134 -7.41 -33.80 -21.22
N ASP A 135 -8.19 -33.09 -20.41
CA ASP A 135 -9.60 -32.81 -20.71
C ASP A 135 -9.78 -31.82 -21.86
N ARG A 136 -8.94 -30.78 -21.90
CA ARG A 136 -9.09 -29.67 -22.87
C ARG A 136 -7.76 -29.18 -23.42
N VAL A 137 -7.76 -28.97 -24.73
CA VAL A 137 -6.70 -28.28 -25.46
C VAL A 137 -7.25 -26.96 -26.01
N ILE A 138 -6.75 -25.82 -25.52
CA ILE A 138 -7.24 -24.49 -25.85
C ILE A 138 -6.15 -23.69 -26.58
N GLY A 139 -6.43 -23.23 -27.80
CA GLY A 139 -5.55 -22.31 -28.53
C GLY A 139 -5.63 -20.88 -27.99
N TYR A 140 -4.51 -20.15 -28.00
CA TYR A 140 -4.41 -18.78 -27.48
C TYR A 140 -5.48 -17.82 -28.04
N THR A 141 -5.75 -17.86 -29.36
CA THR A 141 -6.78 -17.00 -29.97
C THR A 141 -8.18 -17.31 -29.44
N LYS A 142 -8.51 -18.60 -29.23
CA LYS A 142 -9.80 -19.00 -28.64
C LYS A 142 -9.90 -18.64 -27.16
N LEU A 143 -8.79 -18.75 -26.42
CA LEU A 143 -8.73 -18.36 -25.01
C LEU A 143 -9.10 -16.87 -24.87
N LYS A 144 -8.45 -16.01 -25.66
CA LYS A 144 -8.68 -14.56 -25.66
C LYS A 144 -10.12 -14.18 -26.06
N ALA A 145 -10.72 -14.93 -26.99
CA ALA A 145 -12.07 -14.64 -27.47
C ALA A 145 -13.18 -15.14 -26.50
N ARG A 146 -13.01 -16.32 -25.90
CA ARG A 146 -14.06 -16.94 -25.07
C ARG A 146 -13.99 -16.60 -23.59
N TYR A 147 -12.79 -16.39 -23.05
CA TYR A 147 -12.53 -16.21 -21.62
C TYR A 147 -12.04 -14.79 -21.32
N ASN A 148 -12.74 -13.78 -21.83
CA ASN A 148 -12.46 -12.37 -21.54
C ASN A 148 -13.23 -11.86 -20.30
N SER A 149 -14.36 -12.48 -19.95
CA SER A 149 -15.16 -12.16 -18.78
C SER A 149 -14.59 -12.82 -17.52
N PHE A 150 -14.64 -12.11 -16.39
CA PHE A 150 -14.16 -12.56 -15.09
C PHE A 150 -14.83 -13.87 -14.65
N GLU A 151 -16.14 -14.00 -14.83
CA GLU A 151 -16.90 -15.21 -14.47
C GLU A 151 -16.44 -16.44 -15.23
N LYS A 152 -16.17 -16.29 -16.54
CA LYS A 152 -15.72 -17.41 -17.38
C LYS A 152 -14.31 -17.87 -17.03
N CYS A 153 -13.42 -16.93 -16.69
CA CYS A 153 -12.10 -17.27 -16.18
C CYS A 153 -12.18 -18.03 -14.85
N ARG A 154 -13.11 -17.64 -13.96
CA ARG A 154 -13.36 -18.34 -12.69
C ARG A 154 -13.93 -19.74 -12.91
N GLN A 155 -14.87 -19.89 -13.86
CA GLN A 155 -15.39 -21.21 -14.25
C GLN A 155 -14.29 -22.12 -14.78
N LEU A 156 -13.44 -21.62 -15.68
CA LEU A 156 -12.32 -22.39 -16.22
C LEU A 156 -11.36 -22.88 -15.12
N LEU A 157 -11.05 -22.00 -14.16
CA LEU A 157 -10.20 -22.28 -13.00
C LEU A 157 -10.81 -23.32 -12.05
N ALA A 158 -12.14 -23.31 -11.89
CA ALA A 158 -12.86 -24.27 -11.06
C ALA A 158 -12.92 -25.67 -11.71
N GLU A 159 -13.02 -25.72 -13.04
CA GLU A 159 -13.20 -26.95 -13.81
C GLU A 159 -11.94 -27.84 -13.84
N HIS A 160 -10.74 -27.25 -13.88
CA HIS A 160 -9.49 -28.02 -14.03
C HIS A 160 -8.60 -27.92 -12.79
N ASP A 161 -7.79 -28.95 -12.57
CA ASP A 161 -6.85 -29.00 -11.45
C ASP A 161 -5.49 -28.41 -11.81
N VAL A 162 -4.96 -28.73 -13.00
CA VAL A 162 -3.63 -28.31 -13.45
C VAL A 162 -3.71 -27.64 -14.82
N PHE A 163 -2.94 -26.57 -15.00
CA PHE A 163 -2.83 -25.86 -16.27
C PHE A 163 -1.42 -25.95 -16.81
N LEU A 164 -1.31 -26.38 -18.06
CA LEU A 164 -0.07 -26.43 -18.82
C LEU A 164 -0.16 -25.42 -19.96
N ALA A 165 0.92 -24.70 -20.23
CA ALA A 165 0.95 -23.67 -21.28
C ALA A 165 2.23 -23.72 -22.10
N ASP A 166 2.13 -23.43 -23.40
CA ASP A 166 3.31 -23.30 -24.25
C ASP A 166 4.22 -22.14 -23.79
N ASP A 167 5.52 -22.40 -23.64
CA ASP A 167 6.56 -21.44 -23.25
C ASP A 167 6.51 -20.13 -24.09
N ARG A 168 6.10 -20.22 -25.36
CA ARG A 168 5.99 -19.05 -26.26
C ARG A 168 4.87 -18.07 -25.88
N ILE A 169 3.83 -18.54 -25.21
CA ILE A 169 2.65 -17.73 -24.86
C ILE A 169 2.57 -17.38 -23.37
N ILE A 170 3.43 -17.97 -22.52
CA ILE A 170 3.35 -17.83 -21.07
C ILE A 170 3.33 -16.37 -20.59
N MET A 171 4.09 -15.48 -21.24
CA MET A 171 4.11 -14.04 -20.97
C MET A 171 2.81 -13.32 -21.38
N ARG A 172 2.20 -13.78 -22.47
CA ARG A 172 0.96 -13.20 -22.99
C ARG A 172 -0.27 -13.67 -22.21
N LEU A 173 -0.17 -14.81 -21.52
CA LEU A 173 -1.24 -15.35 -20.68
C LEU A 173 -1.53 -14.48 -19.45
N VAL A 174 -0.52 -13.77 -18.91
CA VAL A 174 -0.70 -12.84 -17.78
C VAL A 174 -1.76 -11.77 -18.09
N GLN A 175 -1.72 -11.21 -19.30
CA GLN A 175 -2.69 -10.21 -19.75
C GLN A 175 -4.06 -10.81 -20.09
N THR A 176 -4.11 -12.09 -20.47
CA THR A 176 -5.32 -12.72 -21.00
C THR A 176 -6.17 -13.35 -19.89
N LEU A 177 -5.54 -14.06 -18.95
CA LEU A 177 -6.21 -14.72 -17.83
C LEU A 177 -6.43 -13.78 -16.64
N GLY A 178 -5.69 -12.66 -16.59
CA GLY A 178 -5.87 -11.61 -15.59
C GLY A 178 -5.48 -12.00 -14.17
N LYS A 179 -5.85 -11.15 -13.20
CA LYS A 179 -5.45 -11.30 -11.78
C LYS A 179 -6.07 -12.51 -11.08
N THR A 180 -7.27 -12.94 -11.48
CA THR A 180 -7.98 -14.07 -10.88
C THR A 180 -7.15 -15.34 -10.92
N PHE A 181 -6.54 -15.61 -12.07
CA PHE A 181 -5.75 -16.81 -12.31
C PHE A 181 -4.39 -16.75 -11.61
N TYR A 182 -3.73 -15.59 -11.65
CA TYR A 182 -2.39 -15.42 -11.09
C TYR A 182 -2.37 -15.09 -9.58
N LYS A 183 -3.52 -14.78 -8.96
CA LYS A 183 -3.67 -14.75 -7.49
C LYS A 183 -3.78 -16.19 -6.94
N SER A 184 -4.36 -17.11 -7.71
CA SER A 184 -4.53 -18.52 -7.31
C SER A 184 -3.21 -19.32 -7.30
N SER A 185 -3.26 -20.51 -6.71
CA SER A 185 -2.16 -21.49 -6.71
C SER A 185 -2.07 -22.30 -8.01
N LYS A 186 -3.15 -22.34 -8.82
CA LYS A 186 -3.28 -23.14 -10.06
C LYS A 186 -2.77 -22.41 -11.30
N ARG A 187 -1.56 -21.86 -11.26
CA ARG A 187 -1.00 -21.05 -12.37
C ARG A 187 -0.53 -21.94 -13.54
N PRO A 188 -0.52 -21.43 -14.79
CA PRO A 188 -0.10 -22.23 -15.93
C PRO A 188 1.40 -22.55 -15.88
N ILE A 189 1.76 -23.82 -16.03
CA ILE A 189 3.13 -24.32 -16.01
C ILE A 189 3.69 -24.35 -17.44
N PRO A 190 4.90 -23.84 -17.71
CA PRO A 190 5.46 -23.81 -19.06
C PRO A 190 5.85 -25.22 -19.57
N VAL A 191 5.39 -25.55 -20.77
CA VAL A 191 5.66 -26.78 -21.52
C VAL A 191 6.21 -26.42 -22.89
N ARG A 192 7.20 -27.17 -23.36
CA ARG A 192 7.83 -26.94 -24.67
C ARG A 192 7.23 -27.89 -25.70
N ILE A 193 6.35 -27.36 -26.55
CA ILE A 193 5.61 -28.13 -27.56
C ILE A 193 6.25 -27.98 -28.96
N ALA A 194 7.12 -26.98 -29.16
CA ALA A 194 7.80 -26.74 -30.43
C ALA A 194 8.95 -27.73 -30.69
N ALA A 195 9.20 -28.04 -31.96
CA ALA A 195 10.29 -28.92 -32.38
C ALA A 195 11.67 -28.35 -31.98
N ILE A 196 12.54 -29.21 -31.46
CA ILE A 196 13.96 -28.89 -31.21
C ILE A 196 14.76 -29.51 -32.35
N GLU A 197 15.26 -28.70 -33.27
CA GLU A 197 16.33 -29.14 -34.18
C GLU A 197 17.63 -29.26 -33.35
N LYS A 198 18.05 -30.50 -33.08
CA LYS A 198 19.40 -30.80 -32.62
C LYS A 198 20.17 -31.42 -33.78
N VAL A 199 21.20 -30.73 -34.24
CA VAL A 199 22.27 -31.32 -35.05
C VAL A 199 23.49 -31.43 -34.12
N ASP A 200 24.01 -32.63 -33.91
CA ASP A 200 25.21 -32.95 -33.11
C ASP A 200 25.27 -32.35 -31.69
N GLY A 201 24.21 -32.53 -30.90
CA GLY A 201 24.26 -32.36 -29.44
C GLY A 201 24.38 -30.90 -28.92
N LYS A 202 24.64 -29.91 -29.77
CA LYS A 202 24.61 -28.47 -29.43
C LYS A 202 23.39 -27.78 -30.04
N ARG A 203 22.82 -26.82 -29.29
CA ARG A 203 21.70 -25.98 -29.73
C ARG A 203 22.17 -24.98 -30.78
N VAL A 204 21.59 -25.01 -31.97
CA VAL A 204 21.77 -23.95 -32.98
C VAL A 204 20.80 -22.80 -32.68
N LYS A 205 21.30 -21.56 -32.70
CA LYS A 205 20.49 -20.35 -32.59
C LYS A 205 19.94 -20.06 -34.00
N LYS A 206 18.62 -19.99 -34.15
CA LYS A 206 17.98 -19.77 -35.46
C LYS A 206 18.26 -18.34 -35.93
N ASP A 207 18.90 -18.18 -37.09
CA ASP A 207 19.01 -16.89 -37.78
C ASP A 207 17.65 -16.53 -38.40
N ASP A 208 17.23 -15.28 -38.19
CA ASP A 208 15.86 -14.78 -38.44
C ASP A 208 15.54 -14.53 -39.93
N LYS A 209 16.27 -15.15 -40.88
CA LYS A 209 16.27 -14.76 -42.31
C LYS A 209 15.99 -15.86 -43.33
N THR A 210 15.54 -17.05 -42.96
CA THR A 210 15.08 -18.05 -43.94
C THR A 210 13.55 -18.22 -43.92
N LYS A 211 12.96 -17.89 -45.08
CA LYS A 211 11.54 -17.94 -45.44
C LYS A 211 10.83 -19.18 -44.89
N ARG A 212 9.66 -18.95 -44.27
CA ARG A 212 8.65 -19.97 -43.96
C ARG A 212 8.16 -20.62 -45.27
N SER A 213 8.58 -21.85 -45.55
CA SER A 213 7.87 -22.74 -46.45
C SER A 213 6.58 -23.23 -45.76
N LYS A 214 5.49 -23.31 -46.53
CA LYS A 214 4.17 -23.81 -46.12
C LYS A 214 4.18 -25.33 -45.95
N ASP A 215 4.86 -25.85 -44.93
CA ASP A 215 4.60 -27.19 -44.41
C ASP A 215 4.15 -27.09 -42.96
N GLU A 216 2.83 -27.13 -42.75
CA GLU A 216 2.16 -26.95 -41.46
C GLU A 216 2.46 -28.07 -40.44
N GLY A 217 3.21 -29.10 -40.82
CA GLY A 217 3.61 -30.21 -39.94
C GLY A 217 4.95 -30.03 -39.21
N SER A 218 5.81 -29.07 -39.61
CA SER A 218 7.21 -29.00 -39.13
C SER A 218 7.45 -28.17 -37.86
N ALA A 219 6.41 -27.52 -37.30
CA ALA A 219 6.56 -26.58 -36.19
C ALA A 219 6.47 -27.22 -34.78
N PHE A 220 6.01 -28.46 -34.67
CA PHE A 220 5.70 -29.14 -33.41
C PHE A 220 6.60 -30.36 -33.20
N ALA A 221 6.96 -30.64 -31.93
CA ALA A 221 7.79 -31.79 -31.59
C ALA A 221 7.04 -33.12 -31.77
N ALA A 222 7.79 -34.22 -31.95
CA ALA A 222 7.22 -35.56 -32.06
C ALA A 222 6.36 -35.93 -30.83
N PRO A 223 5.28 -36.74 -30.98
CA PRO A 223 4.34 -37.07 -29.89
C PRO A 223 5.02 -37.58 -28.61
N ASN A 224 6.02 -38.45 -28.75
CA ASN A 224 6.79 -39.01 -27.63
C ASN A 224 7.58 -37.96 -26.84
N ILE A 225 8.09 -36.92 -27.51
CA ILE A 225 8.85 -35.84 -26.87
C ILE A 225 7.90 -34.92 -26.09
N VAL A 226 6.73 -34.63 -26.69
CA VAL A 226 5.69 -33.83 -26.04
C VAL A 226 5.15 -34.54 -24.81
N ALA A 227 4.87 -35.85 -24.90
CA ALA A 227 4.43 -36.67 -23.76
C ALA A 227 5.41 -36.62 -22.59
N ARG A 228 6.72 -36.84 -22.86
CA ARG A 228 7.77 -36.75 -21.83
C ARG A 228 7.88 -35.37 -21.21
N GLU A 229 7.68 -34.31 -22.00
CA GLU A 229 7.75 -32.93 -21.48
C GLU A 229 6.51 -32.58 -20.64
N ILE A 230 5.35 -33.16 -20.96
CA ILE A 230 4.12 -33.08 -20.16
C ILE A 230 4.30 -33.83 -18.84
N GLU A 231 4.78 -35.07 -18.85
CA GLU A 231 5.10 -35.82 -17.62
C GLU A 231 6.06 -35.04 -16.72
N ARG A 232 7.15 -34.52 -17.30
CA ARG A 232 8.10 -33.66 -16.57
C ARG A 232 7.44 -32.40 -15.98
N ALA A 233 6.44 -31.85 -16.66
CA ALA A 233 5.70 -30.68 -16.16
C ALA A 233 4.71 -31.04 -15.06
N LEU A 234 4.18 -32.27 -15.03
CA LEU A 234 3.35 -32.76 -13.94
C LEU A 234 4.18 -33.02 -12.66
N HIS A 235 5.43 -33.46 -12.83
CA HIS A 235 6.40 -33.70 -11.75
C HIS A 235 7.29 -32.48 -11.44
N CYS A 236 6.79 -31.25 -11.61
CA CYS A 236 7.59 -30.05 -11.36
C CYS A 236 6.95 -29.10 -10.35
N ALA A 237 7.81 -28.34 -9.66
CA ALA A 237 7.40 -27.16 -8.91
C ALA A 237 7.41 -25.93 -9.84
N PRO A 238 6.29 -25.20 -9.96
CA PRO A 238 6.25 -23.95 -10.71
C PRO A 238 7.05 -22.86 -9.99
N VAL A 239 7.87 -22.12 -10.75
CA VAL A 239 8.71 -21.03 -10.23
C VAL A 239 8.31 -19.73 -10.89
N GLN A 240 8.01 -18.73 -10.07
CA GLN A 240 7.76 -17.37 -10.53
C GLN A 240 8.50 -16.39 -9.64
N LEU A 241 9.41 -15.62 -10.24
CA LEU A 241 10.14 -14.56 -9.55
C LEU A 241 9.46 -13.22 -9.77
N ALA A 242 9.50 -12.38 -8.74
CA ALA A 242 9.16 -10.97 -8.83
C ALA A 242 10.46 -10.14 -8.88
N PRO A 243 10.41 -8.86 -9.30
CA PRO A 243 11.50 -7.89 -9.16
C PRO A 243 11.81 -7.50 -7.68
N ALA A 244 11.80 -8.50 -6.79
CA ALA A 244 12.02 -8.37 -5.36
C ALA A 244 13.22 -9.22 -4.95
N THR A 245 13.63 -9.10 -3.69
CA THR A 245 14.67 -9.93 -3.08
C THR A 245 14.11 -11.24 -2.53
N THR A 246 12.80 -11.39 -2.40
CA THR A 246 12.16 -12.58 -1.82
C THR A 246 11.33 -13.33 -2.86
N ALA A 247 11.40 -14.65 -2.81
CA ALA A 247 10.58 -15.55 -3.63
C ALA A 247 10.06 -16.71 -2.77
N ALA A 248 8.78 -17.05 -2.94
CA ALA A 248 8.13 -18.17 -2.25
C ALA A 248 7.70 -19.22 -3.27
N ILE A 249 8.09 -20.49 -3.07
CA ILE A 249 7.85 -21.60 -3.99
C ILE A 249 7.24 -22.76 -3.22
N ARG A 250 6.17 -23.34 -3.76
CA ARG A 250 5.52 -24.51 -3.15
C ARG A 250 6.38 -25.75 -3.36
N ILE A 251 6.72 -26.43 -2.27
CA ILE A 251 7.63 -27.59 -2.27
C ILE A 251 6.97 -28.89 -1.83
N GLY A 252 5.81 -28.81 -1.19
CA GLY A 252 5.09 -29.98 -0.71
C GLY A 252 3.76 -29.63 -0.06
N ALA A 253 3.24 -30.61 0.65
CA ALA A 253 2.01 -30.51 1.42
C ALA A 253 2.17 -31.21 2.77
N SER A 254 1.23 -30.97 3.69
CA SER A 254 1.23 -31.52 5.06
C SER A 254 1.17 -33.05 5.11
N ASN A 255 0.75 -33.71 4.03
CA ASN A 255 0.68 -35.17 3.91
C ASN A 255 2.01 -35.84 3.54
N PHE A 256 3.04 -35.08 3.18
CA PHE A 256 4.34 -35.65 2.82
C PHE A 256 5.13 -36.10 4.05
N THR A 257 6.04 -37.04 3.86
CA THR A 257 7.03 -37.37 4.89
C THR A 257 8.11 -36.29 4.95
N ALA A 258 8.78 -36.17 6.11
CA ALA A 258 9.87 -35.20 6.28
C ALA A 258 11.03 -35.46 5.29
N GLU A 259 11.27 -36.72 4.94
CA GLU A 259 12.29 -37.14 3.97
C GLU A 259 11.92 -36.71 2.55
N GLN A 260 10.68 -36.97 2.11
CA GLN A 260 10.17 -36.52 0.81
C GLN A 260 10.24 -35.00 0.66
N LEU A 261 9.90 -34.27 1.74
CA LEU A 261 9.98 -32.82 1.76
C LEU A 261 11.43 -32.33 1.66
N ALA A 262 12.37 -32.98 2.36
CA ALA A 262 13.78 -32.63 2.32
C ALA A 262 14.41 -32.86 0.92
N GLU A 263 14.07 -33.97 0.26
CA GLU A 263 14.53 -34.27 -1.11
C GLU A 263 13.98 -33.25 -2.12
N ASN A 264 12.71 -32.86 -1.97
CA ASN A 264 12.12 -31.81 -2.79
C ASN A 264 12.79 -30.45 -2.55
N ILE A 265 13.13 -30.11 -1.30
CA ILE A 265 13.83 -28.87 -0.97
C ILE A 265 15.22 -28.83 -1.64
N ASP A 266 15.98 -29.92 -1.56
CA ASP A 266 17.32 -30.01 -2.16
C ASP A 266 17.27 -29.83 -3.68
N ALA A 267 16.33 -30.52 -4.35
CA ALA A 267 16.11 -30.39 -5.78
C ALA A 267 15.68 -28.95 -6.19
N VAL A 268 14.79 -28.32 -5.41
CA VAL A 268 14.32 -26.97 -5.67
C VAL A 268 15.42 -25.93 -5.45
N VAL A 269 16.20 -26.03 -4.38
CA VAL A 269 17.29 -25.09 -4.10
C VAL A 269 18.40 -25.21 -5.15
N THR A 270 18.76 -26.43 -5.55
CA THR A 270 19.73 -26.66 -6.62
C THR A 270 19.22 -26.06 -7.94
N GLY A 271 17.97 -26.34 -8.32
CA GLY A 271 17.37 -25.77 -9.52
C GLY A 271 17.23 -24.24 -9.50
N LEU A 272 17.00 -23.63 -8.34
CA LEU A 272 16.91 -22.18 -8.18
C LEU A 272 18.28 -21.51 -8.29
N THR A 273 19.27 -22.06 -7.61
CA THR A 273 20.63 -21.48 -7.55
C THR A 273 21.33 -21.54 -8.90
N GLU A 274 21.17 -22.62 -9.67
CA GLU A 274 21.78 -22.77 -10.99
C GLU A 274 21.08 -21.93 -12.06
N LYS A 275 19.74 -21.92 -12.07
CA LYS A 275 18.95 -21.41 -13.21
C LYS A 275 18.38 -20.02 -13.00
N TYR A 276 17.98 -19.65 -11.78
CA TYR A 276 17.19 -18.43 -11.54
C TYR A 276 17.94 -17.37 -10.73
N VAL A 277 18.76 -17.74 -9.74
CA VAL A 277 19.51 -16.79 -8.91
C VAL A 277 20.79 -16.34 -9.62
N THR A 278 20.98 -15.02 -9.76
CA THR A 278 22.21 -14.44 -10.32
C THR A 278 23.38 -14.62 -9.34
N LYS A 279 24.56 -15.01 -9.84
CA LYS A 279 25.75 -15.34 -9.02
C LYS A 279 25.55 -16.53 -8.04
N GLY A 280 24.51 -17.35 -8.25
CA GLY A 280 24.25 -18.57 -7.50
C GLY A 280 24.20 -18.37 -5.98
N TRP A 281 24.92 -19.22 -5.24
CA TRP A 281 24.95 -19.21 -3.78
C TRP A 281 25.45 -17.90 -3.15
N ARG A 282 26.30 -17.11 -3.83
CA ARG A 282 26.82 -15.84 -3.27
C ARG A 282 25.74 -14.78 -3.06
N ASN A 283 24.69 -14.82 -3.88
CA ASN A 283 23.58 -13.89 -3.80
C ASN A 283 22.45 -14.37 -2.88
N LEU A 284 22.58 -15.55 -2.27
CA LEU A 284 21.63 -16.00 -1.27
C LEU A 284 21.94 -15.34 0.06
N LYS A 285 20.88 -14.81 0.70
CA LYS A 285 20.91 -14.28 2.06
C LYS A 285 20.33 -15.28 3.05
N ALA A 286 19.20 -15.88 2.71
CA ALA A 286 18.50 -16.80 3.61
C ALA A 286 17.57 -17.77 2.86
N ILE A 287 17.40 -18.97 3.42
CA ILE A 287 16.41 -19.97 2.99
C ILE A 287 15.58 -20.38 4.21
N HIS A 288 14.26 -20.25 4.11
CA HIS A 288 13.32 -20.61 5.16
C HIS A 288 12.24 -21.57 4.64
N ILE A 289 11.69 -22.42 5.51
CA ILE A 289 10.48 -23.21 5.24
C ILE A 289 9.31 -22.59 5.99
N LYS A 290 8.14 -22.50 5.37
CA LYS A 290 6.93 -21.93 5.97
C LYS A 290 5.69 -22.73 5.55
N GLY A 291 4.76 -22.98 6.47
CA GLY A 291 3.38 -23.40 6.17
C GLY A 291 2.51 -22.20 5.76
N ALA A 292 1.22 -22.42 5.52
CA ALA A 292 0.33 -21.31 5.14
C ALA A 292 0.15 -20.34 6.32
N ASN A 293 -0.01 -20.86 7.54
CA ASN A 293 -0.26 -20.07 8.74
C ASN A 293 0.82 -20.21 9.83
N THR A 294 1.98 -20.80 9.52
CA THR A 294 3.04 -21.03 10.50
C THR A 294 4.13 -19.96 10.44
N MET A 295 4.94 -19.91 11.51
CA MET A 295 6.22 -19.20 11.51
C MET A 295 7.18 -19.80 10.46
N ALA A 296 8.07 -18.97 9.93
CA ALA A 296 9.10 -19.40 8.97
C ALA A 296 10.32 -19.94 9.72
N MET A 297 10.71 -21.18 9.43
CA MET A 297 11.86 -21.86 10.04
C MET A 297 13.11 -21.68 9.18
N PRO A 298 14.23 -21.15 9.71
CA PRO A 298 15.46 -20.98 8.95
C PRO A 298 16.15 -22.33 8.69
N ILE A 299 16.46 -22.61 7.43
CA ILE A 299 17.29 -23.75 7.03
C ILE A 299 18.72 -23.31 6.78
N TRP A 300 18.90 -22.13 6.20
CA TRP A 300 20.21 -21.62 5.83
C TRP A 300 20.23 -20.10 5.91
N LEU A 301 21.30 -19.54 6.46
CA LEU A 301 21.54 -18.10 6.57
C LEU A 301 22.98 -17.80 6.14
N ALA A 302 23.15 -16.75 5.33
CA ALA A 302 24.48 -16.28 4.96
C ALA A 302 25.12 -15.52 6.13
N SER A 303 26.38 -15.83 6.44
CA SER A 303 27.17 -15.05 7.42
C SER A 303 27.58 -13.69 6.88
N GLU A 304 27.85 -13.61 5.58
CA GLU A 304 28.23 -12.38 4.87
C GLU A 304 26.98 -11.77 4.22
N LEU A 305 26.76 -10.47 4.41
CA LEU A 305 25.60 -9.75 3.86
C LEU A 305 25.90 -9.02 2.55
N TRP A 306 27.18 -8.80 2.24
CA TRP A 306 27.64 -8.20 0.98
C TRP A 306 27.87 -9.25 -0.11
N LEU A 307 27.97 -8.78 -1.36
CA LEU A 307 28.10 -9.63 -2.55
C LEU A 307 29.50 -9.61 -3.16
N GLU A 308 30.14 -8.46 -3.07
CA GLU A 308 31.52 -8.17 -3.47
C GLU A 308 32.17 -7.40 -2.30
N ASP A 309 33.46 -7.60 -2.07
CA ASP A 309 34.17 -6.97 -0.94
C ASP A 309 34.27 -5.44 -1.09
N GLU A 310 34.04 -4.92 -2.29
CA GLU A 310 33.91 -3.48 -2.60
C GLU A 310 32.61 -2.85 -2.05
N ASP A 311 31.59 -3.66 -1.70
CA ASP A 311 30.34 -3.18 -1.07
C ASP A 311 30.52 -2.91 0.44
N VAL A 312 31.71 -3.16 1.02
CA VAL A 312 32.04 -2.92 2.44
C VAL A 312 32.77 -1.59 2.57
N VAL A 313 32.10 -0.59 3.15
CA VAL A 313 32.76 0.66 3.54
C VAL A 313 33.57 0.36 4.81
N GLU A 314 34.89 0.56 4.77
CA GLU A 314 35.74 0.41 5.97
C GLU A 314 35.35 1.48 7.01
N GLU A 315 34.91 1.04 8.19
CA GLU A 315 34.68 1.94 9.34
C GLU A 315 36.02 2.54 9.78
N GLY A 316 36.30 3.77 9.36
CA GLY A 316 37.46 4.53 9.85
C GLY A 316 37.94 5.71 9.01
N ALA A 317 37.44 5.91 7.79
CA ALA A 317 37.93 7.00 6.94
C ALA A 317 36.79 7.74 6.24
N GLU A 318 36.15 8.68 6.95
CA GLU A 318 35.62 9.92 6.33
C GLU A 318 35.22 10.96 7.40
N GLU A 319 36.20 11.42 8.18
CA GLU A 319 36.20 12.80 8.70
C GLU A 319 37.47 13.48 8.19
N THR A 320 37.37 14.13 7.03
CA THR A 320 38.12 15.32 6.59
C THR A 320 38.10 15.39 5.06
N LYS A 321 37.15 16.15 4.52
CA LYS A 321 37.34 17.12 3.42
C LYS A 321 35.97 17.59 2.91
N ALA A 322 35.42 18.56 3.63
CA ALA A 322 34.58 19.54 3.00
C ALA A 322 35.48 20.65 2.40
N VAL A 323 35.12 21.10 1.20
CA VAL A 323 35.45 22.40 0.58
C VAL A 323 36.86 22.61 0.01
N ALA A 324 37.00 22.45 -1.31
CA ALA A 324 37.75 23.37 -2.17
C ALA A 324 37.20 23.26 -3.60
N GLY A 325 36.67 24.38 -4.12
CA GLY A 325 35.99 24.41 -5.42
C GLY A 325 36.90 24.54 -6.64
N GLY A 326 36.24 24.66 -7.80
CA GLY A 326 36.74 25.44 -8.93
C GLY A 326 37.44 24.70 -10.08
N LYS A 327 36.75 24.72 -11.23
CA LYS A 327 37.28 24.99 -12.58
C LYS A 327 38.56 24.25 -13.08
N LYS A 328 38.35 23.51 -14.18
CA LYS A 328 39.14 23.49 -15.43
C LYS A 328 40.68 23.61 -15.33
N ARG A 329 41.37 22.60 -15.89
CA ARG A 329 42.24 22.65 -17.11
C ARG A 329 43.67 22.10 -16.93
N LYS A 330 44.02 21.12 -17.81
CA LYS A 330 45.36 20.72 -18.33
C LYS A 330 46.39 20.27 -17.26
N GLN A 331 47.34 19.36 -17.49
CA GLN A 331 48.29 19.17 -18.59
C GLN A 331 49.04 17.83 -18.29
N ILE A 332 48.99 16.81 -19.15
CA ILE A 332 50.08 16.30 -20.02
C ILE A 332 51.46 16.12 -19.35
N SER A 333 51.98 14.87 -19.37
CA SER A 333 53.31 14.51 -19.90
C SER A 333 53.52 12.96 -19.85
N THR A 334 53.48 12.26 -21.00
CA THR A 334 54.62 11.70 -21.81
C THR A 334 55.15 10.36 -21.28
N GLY A 335 55.44 9.29 -22.05
CA GLY A 335 55.39 8.94 -23.49
C GLY A 335 55.20 7.40 -23.57
N ASP A 336 54.79 6.77 -24.67
CA ASP A 336 55.58 6.60 -25.90
C ASP A 336 54.71 6.65 -27.17
N GLU A 337 55.29 7.23 -28.22
CA GLU A 337 54.80 7.26 -29.60
C GLU A 337 55.36 6.06 -30.41
N GLU A 338 54.55 5.53 -31.34
CA GLU A 338 54.87 5.44 -32.79
C GLU A 338 53.94 4.44 -33.51
N LYS A 339 53.01 4.96 -34.32
CA LYS A 339 53.04 4.85 -35.80
C LYS A 339 51.82 5.54 -36.45
N GLN A 340 52.17 6.61 -37.15
CA GLN A 340 51.52 7.24 -38.32
C GLN A 340 51.10 6.18 -39.38
N GLN A 341 50.19 6.37 -40.34
CA GLN A 341 49.71 7.54 -41.10
C GLN A 341 48.63 7.03 -42.08
N GLN A 342 47.61 7.84 -42.39
CA GLN A 342 47.14 8.23 -43.76
C GLN A 342 45.74 8.87 -43.67
N GLN A 343 45.68 10.19 -43.79
CA GLN A 343 45.17 10.98 -44.94
C GLN A 343 43.63 11.04 -44.99
N LEU A 344 43.03 12.15 -44.56
CA LEU A 344 42.72 13.38 -45.31
C LEU A 344 41.49 13.22 -46.22
N GLU A 345 40.39 13.90 -45.87
CA GLU A 345 39.71 14.92 -46.70
C GLU A 345 38.42 15.44 -46.03
N ALA A 346 38.11 16.71 -46.25
CA ALA A 346 36.94 17.47 -45.82
C ALA A 346 36.31 18.16 -47.07
N PRO A 347 35.27 19.03 -47.05
CA PRO A 347 34.13 19.24 -46.14
C PRO A 347 32.77 19.55 -46.89
N LYS A 348 31.70 19.91 -46.14
CA LYS A 348 30.56 20.84 -46.43
C LYS A 348 29.12 20.32 -46.76
N LYS A 349 28.19 20.86 -45.93
CA LYS A 349 26.88 21.53 -46.21
C LYS A 349 25.54 20.75 -46.33
N ALA A 350 24.70 21.00 -45.33
CA ALA A 350 23.34 21.60 -45.36
C ALA A 350 22.08 20.86 -45.91
N LYS A 351 21.06 20.78 -45.02
CA LYS A 351 19.58 20.93 -45.21
C LYS A 351 18.87 20.15 -46.33
N LYS A 352 17.91 19.26 -45.99
CA LYS A 352 16.44 19.51 -45.99
C LYS A 352 15.66 18.24 -45.64
N ALA A 353 14.45 18.45 -45.13
CA ALA A 353 13.47 17.49 -44.63
C ALA A 353 12.92 16.49 -45.67
N LYS A 354 12.43 15.35 -45.17
CA LYS A 354 11.32 14.61 -45.79
C LYS A 354 10.47 13.96 -44.68
N ALA A 355 9.24 14.42 -44.58
CA ALA A 355 8.17 13.83 -43.78
C ALA A 355 7.46 12.71 -44.56
N THR A 356 6.58 12.01 -43.83
CA THR A 356 5.46 11.12 -44.19
C THR A 356 5.78 9.69 -44.63
N GLU A 357 5.37 8.72 -43.79
CA GLU A 357 4.41 7.63 -44.11
C GLU A 357 4.18 6.71 -42.88
N GLU A 358 3.53 7.16 -41.79
CA GLU A 358 3.01 6.22 -40.74
C GLU A 358 1.67 6.62 -40.07
N ASP A 359 1.00 7.71 -40.46
CA ASP A 359 -0.20 8.21 -39.74
C ASP A 359 -1.57 7.81 -40.35
N ASN A 360 -1.64 6.91 -41.34
CA ASN A 360 -2.89 6.64 -42.06
C ASN A 360 -3.58 5.28 -41.79
N GLU A 361 -3.05 4.42 -40.93
CA GLU A 361 -3.71 3.13 -40.62
C GLU A 361 -4.63 3.18 -39.39
N ASP A 362 -4.46 4.16 -38.49
CA ASP A 362 -5.24 4.27 -37.26
C ASP A 362 -6.59 4.98 -37.43
N ALA A 363 -6.76 5.79 -38.47
CA ALA A 363 -8.02 6.50 -38.73
C ALA A 363 -9.12 5.56 -39.29
N VAL A 364 -8.73 4.58 -40.12
CA VAL A 364 -9.67 3.66 -40.78
C VAL A 364 -10.23 2.63 -39.80
N THR A 365 -9.46 2.22 -38.79
CA THR A 365 -9.90 1.25 -37.78
C THR A 365 -10.84 1.86 -36.73
N LEU A 366 -10.72 3.17 -36.46
CA LEU A 366 -11.62 3.90 -35.55
C LEU A 366 -13.00 4.16 -36.17
N ALA A 367 -13.07 4.43 -37.48
CA ALA A 367 -14.34 4.63 -38.19
C ALA A 367 -15.18 3.34 -38.23
N ALA A 368 -14.56 2.19 -38.53
CA ALA A 368 -15.22 0.88 -38.54
C ALA A 368 -15.74 0.47 -37.14
N ARG A 369 -15.06 0.92 -36.08
CA ARG A 369 -15.44 0.64 -34.69
C ARG A 369 -16.62 1.50 -34.22
N LYS A 370 -16.74 2.74 -34.71
CA LYS A 370 -17.89 3.64 -34.44
C LYS A 370 -19.17 3.16 -35.10
N GLU A 371 -19.10 2.70 -36.35
CA GLU A 371 -20.27 2.21 -37.08
C GLU A 371 -20.83 0.92 -36.46
N LYS A 372 -19.95 0.04 -35.96
CA LYS A 372 -20.35 -1.20 -35.27
C LYS A 372 -21.03 -0.93 -33.92
N LEU A 373 -20.62 0.14 -33.22
CA LEU A 373 -21.20 0.57 -31.94
C LEU A 373 -22.56 1.26 -32.13
N GLN A 374 -22.76 1.97 -33.23
CA GLN A 374 -24.07 2.54 -33.60
C GLN A 374 -25.08 1.46 -33.99
N LYS A 375 -24.66 0.45 -34.76
CA LYS A 375 -25.52 -0.72 -35.08
C LYS A 375 -25.91 -1.54 -33.85
N GLN A 376 -25.01 -1.63 -32.85
CA GLN A 376 -25.33 -2.29 -31.57
C GLN A 376 -26.27 -1.46 -30.68
N LYS A 377 -26.16 -0.13 -30.72
CA LYS A 377 -27.09 0.77 -30.00
C LYS A 377 -28.49 0.81 -30.63
N ALA A 378 -28.59 0.78 -31.95
CA ALA A 378 -29.89 0.72 -32.63
C ALA A 378 -30.63 -0.59 -32.32
N LYS A 379 -29.90 -1.72 -32.27
CA LYS A 379 -30.47 -3.03 -31.98
C LYS A 379 -30.95 -3.17 -30.52
N ALA A 380 -30.31 -2.47 -29.58
CA ALA A 380 -30.74 -2.43 -28.18
C ALA A 380 -31.95 -1.50 -27.93
N LEU A 381 -32.30 -0.66 -28.91
CA LEU A 381 -33.43 0.28 -28.81
C LEU A 381 -34.74 -0.32 -29.35
N GLU A 382 -34.67 -1.34 -30.21
CA GLU A 382 -35.86 -2.06 -30.74
C GLU A 382 -36.41 -3.12 -29.75
N ASP A 383 -35.58 -3.70 -28.87
CA ASP A 383 -35.98 -4.78 -27.95
C ASP A 383 -36.70 -4.28 -26.68
N GLY A 384 -37.08 -3.00 -26.61
CA GLY A 384 -37.58 -2.34 -25.39
C GLY A 384 -38.90 -1.59 -25.57
N ALA A 385 -39.95 -2.22 -26.09
CA ALA A 385 -41.29 -1.62 -26.12
C ALA A 385 -42.43 -2.65 -25.94
N ALA A 386 -43.03 -2.70 -24.74
CA ALA A 386 -44.49 -2.81 -24.47
C ALA A 386 -44.77 -3.02 -22.97
N PRO A 387 -45.72 -2.30 -22.34
CA PRO A 387 -46.20 -2.57 -20.99
C PRO A 387 -47.60 -3.21 -20.98
N THR A 388 -47.88 -4.08 -20.01
CA THR A 388 -49.26 -4.47 -19.63
C THR A 388 -49.49 -4.27 -18.13
N LYS A 389 -50.57 -3.53 -17.85
CA LYS A 389 -51.17 -3.24 -16.54
C LYS A 389 -51.80 -4.49 -15.91
N THR A 390 -51.83 -4.55 -14.57
CA THR A 390 -53.06 -4.81 -13.79
C THR A 390 -52.92 -4.43 -12.30
N GLU A 391 -53.92 -3.68 -11.85
CA GLU A 391 -54.51 -3.43 -10.52
C GLU A 391 -54.64 -4.70 -9.63
N ALA A 392 -54.96 -4.71 -8.32
CA ALA A 392 -55.29 -3.76 -7.25
C ALA A 392 -55.36 -4.53 -5.89
N GLY A 393 -55.47 -3.80 -4.77
CA GLY A 393 -56.11 -4.28 -3.52
C GLY A 393 -55.25 -4.13 -2.25
N ALA A 394 -55.24 -2.98 -1.56
CA ALA A 394 -56.17 -2.55 -0.50
C ALA A 394 -55.87 -3.12 0.91
N GLY A 395 -55.58 -2.26 1.89
CA GLY A 395 -55.38 -2.69 3.29
C GLY A 395 -54.99 -1.61 4.32
N LYS A 396 -55.90 -0.67 4.58
CA LYS A 396 -55.94 0.36 5.64
C LYS A 396 -55.42 -0.01 7.05
N LYS A 397 -54.78 0.98 7.72
CA LYS A 397 -55.07 1.61 9.05
C LYS A 397 -54.01 1.55 10.19
N LYS A 398 -53.60 2.79 10.56
CA LYS A 398 -53.58 3.46 11.89
C LYS A 398 -52.43 3.27 12.89
N ARG A 399 -51.84 4.45 13.19
CA ARG A 399 -51.11 4.91 14.40
C ARG A 399 -51.86 4.60 15.71
N LYS A 400 -51.11 4.38 16.80
CA LYS A 400 -51.23 5.09 18.09
C LYS A 400 -50.06 4.78 19.05
N ASN A 401 -49.58 5.84 19.70
CA ASN A 401 -48.67 5.86 20.87
C ASN A 401 -49.33 5.28 22.12
N SER A 402 -48.55 4.74 23.08
CA SER A 402 -48.32 5.30 24.44
C SER A 402 -47.91 4.26 25.50
N VAL A 403 -46.80 4.54 26.21
CA VAL A 403 -46.58 4.52 27.68
C VAL A 403 -46.86 3.24 28.50
N LEU A 404 -45.79 2.71 29.14
CA LEU A 404 -45.70 2.20 30.54
C LEU A 404 -44.30 1.56 30.74
N ARG A 405 -43.29 2.27 31.26
CA ARG A 405 -42.88 2.43 32.68
C ARG A 405 -42.61 1.13 33.46
N ALA A 406 -41.31 0.94 33.77
CA ALA A 406 -40.74 0.54 35.06
C ALA A 406 -41.24 -0.75 35.76
N ALA A 407 -40.38 -1.78 35.80
CA ALA A 407 -40.21 -2.65 36.96
C ALA A 407 -38.91 -3.49 36.85
N ARG A 408 -38.18 -3.57 37.97
CA ARG A 408 -37.10 -4.51 38.35
C ARG A 408 -35.66 -3.98 38.38
N ALA A 409 -35.41 -3.17 39.42
CA ALA A 409 -34.20 -3.28 40.23
C ALA A 409 -34.55 -4.11 41.48
N GLN A 410 -33.74 -5.14 41.78
CA GLN A 410 -33.43 -5.70 43.11
C GLN A 410 -32.84 -7.11 42.93
N ILE A 411 -31.54 -7.24 43.19
CA ILE A 411 -30.88 -8.25 44.05
C ILE A 411 -29.37 -8.00 43.92
N LEU A 412 -28.75 -7.54 45.01
CA LEU A 412 -27.31 -7.51 45.29
C LEU A 412 -27.00 -8.65 46.29
N PRO A 413 -25.73 -9.08 46.36
CA PRO A 413 -24.93 -8.76 47.56
C PRO A 413 -23.58 -8.12 47.17
N SER A 414 -23.18 -6.98 47.76
CA SER A 414 -22.29 -6.85 48.94
C SER A 414 -20.94 -7.57 48.73
N THR A 415 -19.73 -6.99 48.72
CA THR A 415 -19.17 -5.78 49.34
C THR A 415 -17.74 -5.58 48.81
N ARG A 416 -17.37 -4.36 48.39
CA ARG A 416 -16.03 -3.78 48.60
C ARG A 416 -16.13 -2.28 48.42
N THR A 417 -16.09 -1.57 49.54
CA THR A 417 -16.07 -0.12 49.64
C THR A 417 -14.74 0.42 49.13
N THR A 418 -14.72 0.98 47.93
CA THR A 418 -13.77 2.01 47.54
C THR A 418 -14.53 3.33 47.52
N THR A 419 -14.08 4.27 48.36
CA THR A 419 -14.58 5.63 48.42
C THR A 419 -14.45 6.30 47.07
N ALA A 420 -15.56 6.48 46.35
CA ALA A 420 -15.62 7.32 45.17
C ALA A 420 -15.46 8.78 45.61
N LEU A 421 -14.25 9.32 45.46
CA LEU A 421 -14.02 10.76 45.50
C LEU A 421 -14.88 11.40 44.40
N SER A 422 -15.69 12.42 44.76
CA SER A 422 -16.50 13.16 43.79
C SER A 422 -15.62 13.74 42.68
N SER A 423 -16.12 13.80 41.44
CA SER A 423 -15.43 14.41 40.29
C SER A 423 -14.88 15.83 40.54
N ALA A 424 -15.51 16.59 41.46
CA ALA A 424 -15.04 17.91 41.89
C ALA A 424 -13.75 17.89 42.74
N ALA A 425 -13.44 16.77 43.42
CA ALA A 425 -12.24 16.62 44.23
C ALA A 425 -11.03 16.19 43.39
N LEU A 426 -11.24 15.38 42.34
CA LEU A 426 -10.22 15.01 41.36
C LEU A 426 -9.81 16.21 40.48
N ALA A 427 -10.76 17.08 40.12
CA ALA A 427 -10.48 18.32 39.40
C ALA A 427 -9.49 19.27 40.10
N ARG A 428 -9.24 19.11 41.41
CA ARG A 428 -8.23 19.89 42.16
C ARG A 428 -6.80 19.36 42.04
N LEU A 429 -6.62 18.14 41.54
CA LEU A 429 -5.30 17.51 41.34
C LEU A 429 -4.84 17.55 39.88
N LEU A 430 -5.75 17.86 38.95
CA LEU A 430 -5.43 17.97 37.53
C LEU A 430 -4.72 19.30 37.27
N SER A 431 -3.60 19.25 36.56
CA SER A 431 -2.87 20.42 36.08
C SER A 431 -2.45 20.16 34.64
N THR A 432 -2.85 21.06 33.73
CA THR A 432 -2.65 20.89 32.29
C THR A 432 -1.66 21.92 31.75
N LEU A 433 -0.67 21.45 31.00
CA LEU A 433 0.24 22.26 30.19
C LEU A 433 -0.21 22.24 28.72
N ALA A 434 -0.76 23.34 28.23
CA ALA A 434 -1.12 23.54 26.84
C ALA A 434 0.07 24.12 26.06
N VAL A 435 0.71 23.32 25.21
CA VAL A 435 1.83 23.74 24.37
C VAL A 435 1.28 24.51 23.16
N LEU A 436 1.60 25.79 23.09
CA LEU A 436 1.14 26.67 22.03
C LEU A 436 2.20 26.74 20.92
N GLU A 437 1.79 26.35 19.72
CA GLU A 437 2.55 26.57 18.50
C GLU A 437 2.46 28.06 18.13
N GLN A 438 3.62 28.70 17.94
CA GLN A 438 3.75 30.08 17.49
C GLN A 438 4.50 30.14 16.17
N ARG A 439 4.19 31.14 15.35
CA ARG A 439 4.94 31.47 14.14
C ARG A 439 4.97 32.96 13.94
N ASP A 440 6.15 33.53 13.73
CA ASP A 440 6.36 34.97 13.53
C ASP A 440 5.70 35.81 14.65
N GLY A 441 5.77 35.31 15.90
CA GLY A 441 5.20 35.97 17.07
C GLY A 441 3.67 35.85 17.21
N LYS A 442 2.99 35.04 16.39
CA LYS A 442 1.53 34.80 16.48
C LYS A 442 1.21 33.36 16.83
N ILE A 443 0.18 33.17 17.66
CA ILE A 443 -0.31 31.84 18.01
C ILE A 443 -1.03 31.20 16.82
N GLN A 444 -0.72 29.92 16.54
CA GLN A 444 -1.44 29.15 15.53
C GLN A 444 -2.83 28.71 16.02
N PRO A 445 -3.85 28.67 15.14
CA PRO A 445 -5.20 28.26 15.51
C PRO A 445 -5.31 26.86 16.12
N SER A 446 -4.39 25.95 15.78
CA SER A 446 -4.26 24.60 16.37
C SER A 446 -4.09 24.65 17.90
N SER A 447 -3.43 25.69 18.41
CA SER A 447 -3.20 25.93 19.84
C SER A 447 -4.51 26.27 20.57
N LEU A 448 -5.43 26.97 19.93
CA LEU A 448 -6.73 27.31 20.52
C LEU A 448 -7.59 26.06 20.75
N SER A 449 -7.53 25.09 19.83
CA SER A 449 -8.19 23.80 20.01
C SER A 449 -7.56 22.97 21.14
N ALA A 450 -6.25 23.08 21.35
CA ALA A 450 -5.57 22.42 22.47
C ALA A 450 -6.04 23.00 23.82
N ILE A 451 -6.21 24.33 23.91
CA ILE A 451 -6.78 24.98 25.09
C ILE A 451 -8.24 24.55 25.31
N ALA A 452 -9.05 24.47 24.25
CA ALA A 452 -10.42 23.99 24.36
C ALA A 452 -10.51 22.54 24.90
N ALA A 453 -9.59 21.67 24.48
CA ALA A 453 -9.48 20.33 25.03
C ALA A 453 -9.04 20.33 26.50
N ALA A 454 -8.08 21.19 26.89
CA ALA A 454 -7.67 21.38 28.28
C ALA A 454 -8.83 21.86 29.17
N GLN A 455 -9.66 22.79 28.68
CA GLN A 455 -10.86 23.24 29.40
C GLN A 455 -11.87 22.12 29.64
N LYS A 456 -11.95 21.15 28.72
CA LYS A 456 -12.80 19.97 28.87
C LYS A 456 -12.26 18.97 29.90
N LEU A 457 -10.94 18.87 30.07
CA LEU A 457 -10.31 18.10 31.14
C LEU A 457 -10.60 18.71 32.51
N GLY A 458 -10.61 20.04 32.59
CA GLY A 458 -10.74 20.78 33.83
C GLY A 458 -9.41 20.92 34.58
N GLY A 459 -9.47 21.56 35.76
CA GLY A 459 -8.28 21.97 36.51
C GLY A 459 -7.60 23.22 35.93
N PRO A 460 -6.55 23.74 36.59
CA PRO A 460 -5.75 24.85 36.10
C PRO A 460 -5.05 24.55 34.76
N ILE A 461 -5.07 25.52 33.86
CA ILE A 461 -4.47 25.43 32.53
C ILE A 461 -3.34 26.44 32.41
N THR A 462 -2.15 25.91 32.13
CA THR A 462 -0.96 26.70 31.84
C THR A 462 -0.65 26.65 30.37
N ALA A 463 -0.54 27.81 29.71
CA ALA A 463 0.02 27.87 28.37
C ALA A 463 1.55 27.80 28.42
N PHE A 464 2.17 27.14 27.45
CA PHE A 464 3.61 27.14 27.24
C PHE A 464 3.94 27.64 25.84
N VAL A 465 4.84 28.63 25.73
CA VAL A 465 5.31 29.16 24.45
C VAL A 465 6.81 29.47 24.50
N ALA A 466 7.54 29.15 23.44
CA ALA A 466 8.96 29.47 23.33
C ALA A 466 9.34 29.96 21.93
N GLY A 467 10.35 30.82 21.85
CA GLY A 467 10.81 31.43 20.60
C GLY A 467 11.54 32.76 20.82
N ALA A 468 11.82 33.46 19.73
CA ALA A 468 12.40 34.80 19.79
C ALA A 468 11.32 35.84 20.15
N ASN A 469 11.60 36.74 21.09
CA ASN A 469 10.70 37.85 21.46
C ASN A 469 9.25 37.41 21.79
N VAL A 470 9.06 36.18 22.28
CA VAL A 470 7.72 35.61 22.53
C VAL A 470 7.00 36.30 23.66
N LYS A 471 7.71 36.85 24.65
CA LYS A 471 7.10 37.56 25.79
C LYS A 471 6.27 38.76 25.34
N ALA A 472 6.80 39.55 24.42
CA ALA A 472 6.12 40.75 23.91
C ALA A 472 5.07 40.44 22.83
N THR A 473 5.06 39.22 22.28
CA THR A 473 4.24 38.84 21.13
C THR A 473 3.27 37.71 21.49
N SER A 474 3.62 36.46 21.20
CA SER A 474 2.74 35.30 21.34
C SER A 474 2.35 34.99 22.79
N ALA A 475 3.22 35.26 23.78
CA ALA A 475 2.85 35.10 25.19
C ALA A 475 1.87 36.18 25.66
N ALA A 476 2.04 37.42 25.18
CA ALA A 476 1.10 38.50 25.45
C ALA A 476 -0.27 38.23 24.79
N GLU A 477 -0.26 37.69 23.56
CA GLU A 477 -1.47 37.19 22.90
C GLU A 477 -2.12 36.05 23.70
N ALA A 478 -1.32 35.07 24.16
CA ALA A 478 -1.80 33.94 24.96
C ALA A 478 -2.45 34.41 26.26
N ALA A 479 -1.87 35.41 26.93
CA ALA A 479 -2.39 35.94 28.19
C ALA A 479 -3.82 36.49 28.09
N GLN A 480 -4.23 36.93 26.90
CA GLN A 480 -5.59 37.43 26.63
C GLN A 480 -6.61 36.32 26.37
N ILE A 481 -6.17 35.07 26.22
CA ILE A 481 -7.04 33.93 25.97
C ILE A 481 -7.78 33.56 27.27
N LYS A 482 -9.10 33.43 27.17
CA LYS A 482 -9.94 33.09 28.31
C LYS A 482 -9.72 31.64 28.75
N GLY A 483 -9.60 31.45 30.07
CA GLY A 483 -9.48 30.13 30.69
C GLY A 483 -8.06 29.61 30.85
N LEU A 484 -7.05 30.46 30.67
CA LEU A 484 -5.68 30.19 31.10
C LEU A 484 -5.45 30.79 32.49
N ASP A 485 -4.78 30.04 33.37
CA ASP A 485 -4.38 30.48 34.70
C ASP A 485 -3.02 31.16 34.69
N LYS A 486 -2.11 30.69 33.83
CA LYS A 486 -0.76 31.24 33.65
C LYS A 486 -0.20 30.95 32.26
N VAL A 487 0.75 31.77 31.83
CA VAL A 487 1.50 31.58 30.58
C VAL A 487 2.98 31.47 30.92
N VAL A 488 3.59 30.32 30.67
CA VAL A 488 5.04 30.12 30.80
C VAL A 488 5.68 30.43 29.45
N ALA A 489 6.57 31.41 29.43
CA ALA A 489 7.28 31.85 28.24
C ALA A 489 8.79 31.60 28.37
N VAL A 490 9.42 31.08 27.32
CA VAL A 490 10.88 30.95 27.23
C VAL A 490 11.39 31.68 26.00
N GLU A 491 12.19 32.72 26.23
CA GLU A 491 12.67 33.60 25.17
C GLU A 491 14.10 33.25 24.77
N ASN A 492 14.23 32.66 23.58
CA ASN A 492 15.51 32.29 22.97
C ASN A 492 15.32 32.06 21.46
N GLU A 493 16.19 32.64 20.64
CA GLU A 493 16.14 32.52 19.17
C GLU A 493 16.25 31.07 18.68
N ALA A 494 16.91 30.20 19.45
CA ALA A 494 17.04 28.78 19.12
C ALA A 494 15.68 28.05 19.01
N TYR A 495 14.63 28.57 19.65
CA TYR A 495 13.29 27.95 19.66
C TYR A 495 12.36 28.53 18.59
N GLU A 496 12.77 29.56 17.85
CA GLU A 496 11.90 30.27 16.90
C GLU A 496 11.33 29.37 15.81
N LYS A 497 12.11 28.40 15.33
CA LYS A 497 11.69 27.44 14.30
C LYS A 497 11.05 26.16 14.85
N GLY A 498 10.93 26.03 16.18
CA GLY A 498 10.25 24.90 16.81
C GLY A 498 10.86 23.53 16.51
N LEU A 499 12.19 23.43 16.39
CA LEU A 499 12.85 22.15 16.08
C LEU A 499 12.65 21.14 17.24
N PRO A 500 12.23 19.90 16.98
CA PRO A 500 11.92 18.95 18.05
C PRO A 500 13.16 18.54 18.87
N GLU A 501 14.37 18.65 18.31
CA GLU A 501 15.63 18.28 18.99
C GLU A 501 15.91 19.07 20.26
N ASN A 502 15.77 20.39 20.19
CA ASN A 502 16.02 21.29 21.31
C ASN A 502 14.73 21.62 22.08
N TYR A 503 13.58 21.62 21.40
CA TYR A 503 12.31 21.95 22.03
C TYR A 503 11.80 20.82 22.94
N ALA A 504 12.11 19.55 22.65
CA ALA A 504 11.68 18.44 23.52
C ALA A 504 12.35 18.46 24.92
N PRO A 505 13.69 18.58 25.06
CA PRO A 505 14.34 18.74 26.36
C PRO A 505 13.84 19.96 27.14
N LEU A 506 13.66 21.09 26.45
CA LEU A 506 13.07 22.31 27.01
C LEU A 506 11.70 22.02 27.65
N LEU A 507 10.82 21.36 26.90
CA LEU A 507 9.48 21.07 27.35
C LEU A 507 9.49 20.07 28.52
N VAL A 508 10.33 19.03 28.48
CA VAL A 508 10.48 18.05 29.58
C VAL A 508 10.86 18.72 30.89
N GLU A 509 11.85 19.62 30.90
CA GLU A 509 12.27 20.32 32.10
C GLU A 509 11.14 21.18 32.70
N ASN A 510 10.41 21.89 31.85
CA ASN A 510 9.27 22.70 32.29
C ASN A 510 8.08 21.83 32.74
N ILE A 511 7.87 20.66 32.15
CA ILE A 511 6.86 19.70 32.58
C ILE A 511 7.15 19.24 34.01
N GLN A 512 8.39 18.82 34.27
CA GLN A 512 8.81 18.31 35.57
C GLN A 512 8.78 19.40 36.65
N LYS A 513 9.29 20.60 36.34
CA LYS A 513 9.30 21.73 37.28
C LYS A 513 7.90 22.21 37.67
N GLY A 514 6.95 22.14 36.75
CA GLY A 514 5.57 22.54 37.00
C GLY A 514 4.64 21.42 37.48
N GLU A 515 5.16 20.20 37.65
CA GLU A 515 4.42 19.01 38.11
C GLU A 515 3.10 18.76 37.36
N TYR A 516 3.11 18.94 36.03
CA TYR A 516 1.89 18.80 35.23
C TYR A 516 1.49 17.35 35.05
N THR A 517 0.19 17.10 35.24
CA THR A 517 -0.43 15.78 35.01
C THR A 517 -0.79 15.54 33.54
N HIS A 518 -1.06 16.61 32.80
CA HIS A 518 -1.51 16.56 31.40
C HIS A 518 -0.69 17.53 30.56
N VAL A 519 -0.30 17.10 29.37
CA VAL A 519 0.36 17.94 28.37
C VAL A 519 -0.39 17.80 27.07
N VAL A 520 -0.90 18.92 26.56
CA VAL A 520 -1.73 18.93 25.34
C VAL A 520 -1.14 19.85 24.29
N ALA A 521 -1.14 19.41 23.04
CA ALA A 521 -0.79 20.24 21.89
C ALA A 521 -1.76 19.99 20.74
N GLY A 522 -1.85 20.91 19.78
CA GLY A 522 -2.58 20.66 18.55
C GLY A 522 -1.95 19.50 17.76
N HIS A 523 -2.76 18.70 17.06
CA HIS A 523 -2.29 17.63 16.16
C HIS A 523 -1.74 18.20 14.83
N SER A 524 -0.96 19.28 14.91
CA SER A 524 -0.28 19.93 13.80
C SER A 524 1.03 19.22 13.43
N ALA A 525 1.74 19.70 12.42
CA ALA A 525 3.07 19.18 12.09
C ALA A 525 4.03 19.32 13.28
N PHE A 526 3.98 20.47 13.98
CA PHE A 526 4.76 20.74 15.18
C PHE A 526 4.40 19.78 16.33
N GLY A 527 3.11 19.62 16.67
CA GLY A 527 2.72 18.72 17.76
C GLY A 527 3.04 17.24 17.47
N LYS A 528 2.93 16.82 16.20
CA LYS A 528 3.27 15.45 15.75
C LYS A 528 4.76 15.16 15.78
N SER A 529 5.62 16.14 15.54
CA SER A 529 7.07 15.96 15.62
C SER A 529 7.58 16.04 17.06
N LEU A 530 7.02 16.95 17.87
CA LEU A 530 7.49 17.24 19.23
C LEU A 530 7.04 16.21 20.27
N LEU A 531 5.73 15.99 20.41
CA LEU A 531 5.20 15.26 21.58
C LEU A 531 5.60 13.78 21.67
N PRO A 532 5.76 13.01 20.58
CA PRO A 532 6.28 11.65 20.69
C PRO A 532 7.69 11.59 21.28
N ARG A 533 8.53 12.60 21.01
CA ARG A 533 9.89 12.69 21.56
C ARG A 533 9.86 13.03 23.05
N VAL A 534 8.99 13.95 23.46
CA VAL A 534 8.76 14.30 24.87
C VAL A 534 8.24 13.09 25.66
N ALA A 535 7.27 12.37 25.09
CA ALA A 535 6.72 11.16 25.71
C ALA A 535 7.80 10.07 25.88
N ALA A 536 8.68 9.88 24.90
CA ALA A 536 9.79 8.95 25.00
C ALA A 536 10.82 9.36 26.07
N LEU A 537 11.12 10.66 26.21
CA LEU A 537 12.03 11.17 27.25
C LEU A 537 11.46 11.01 28.68
N LEU A 538 10.14 11.06 28.81
CA LEU A 538 9.43 10.86 30.08
C LEU A 538 9.05 9.41 30.35
N ASP A 539 9.33 8.49 29.41
CA ASP A 539 8.93 7.07 29.45
C ASP A 539 7.41 6.87 29.67
N VAL A 540 6.60 7.61 28.91
CA VAL A 540 5.12 7.53 28.94
C VAL A 540 4.53 7.34 27.55
N GLN A 541 3.29 6.82 27.46
CA GLN A 541 2.60 6.69 26.19
C GLN A 541 2.04 8.03 25.70
N GLN A 542 2.29 8.33 24.44
CA GLN A 542 1.61 9.43 23.73
C GLN A 542 0.27 8.96 23.16
N VAL A 543 -0.82 9.66 23.51
CA VAL A 543 -2.14 9.43 22.91
C VAL A 543 -2.37 10.46 21.81
N SER A 544 -2.27 10.02 20.56
CA SER A 544 -2.33 10.89 19.40
C SER A 544 -3.75 11.15 18.89
N ASP A 545 -3.94 12.33 18.29
CA ASP A 545 -5.11 12.68 17.46
C ASP A 545 -6.44 12.46 18.19
N ILE A 546 -6.53 12.89 19.45
CA ILE A 546 -7.74 12.74 20.24
C ILE A 546 -8.85 13.61 19.67
N THR A 547 -10.05 13.05 19.68
CA THR A 547 -11.30 13.65 19.18
C THR A 547 -12.35 13.79 20.28
N GLY A 548 -12.16 13.08 21.39
CA GLY A 548 -13.01 13.14 22.55
C GLY A 548 -12.23 12.88 23.84
N ILE A 549 -12.79 13.35 24.94
CA ILE A 549 -12.30 13.17 26.31
C ILE A 549 -13.51 12.69 27.11
N GLU A 550 -13.40 11.48 27.67
CA GLU A 550 -14.45 10.86 28.49
C GLU A 550 -14.18 11.04 29.98
N SER A 551 -12.92 10.94 30.39
CA SER A 551 -12.44 11.20 31.75
C SER A 551 -11.03 11.80 31.71
N GLU A 552 -10.45 12.06 32.89
CA GLU A 552 -9.06 12.50 33.05
C GLU A 552 -8.03 11.54 32.43
N ASP A 553 -8.30 10.24 32.38
CA ASP A 553 -7.38 9.21 31.90
C ASP A 553 -7.86 8.49 30.63
N THR A 554 -9.05 8.81 30.14
CA THR A 554 -9.73 8.09 29.04
C THR A 554 -10.08 9.01 27.88
N PHE A 555 -9.56 8.67 26.70
CA PHE A 555 -9.61 9.49 25.49
C PHE A 555 -10.16 8.72 24.30
N VAL A 556 -10.83 9.42 23.40
CA VAL A 556 -11.41 8.85 22.18
C VAL A 556 -10.62 9.30 20.97
N ARG A 557 -10.12 8.36 20.17
CA ARG A 557 -9.32 8.64 18.96
C ARG A 557 -9.69 7.74 17.78
N PRO A 558 -9.69 8.27 16.54
CA PRO A 558 -9.86 7.47 15.34
C PRO A 558 -8.58 6.70 14.99
N ILE A 559 -8.73 5.50 14.45
CA ILE A 559 -7.65 4.71 13.82
C ILE A 559 -8.11 4.18 12.46
N TYR A 560 -7.17 3.66 11.65
CA TYR A 560 -7.45 3.17 10.29
C TYR A 560 -8.21 4.19 9.44
N ALA A 561 -7.71 5.43 9.39
CA ALA A 561 -8.36 6.58 8.72
C ALA A 561 -9.79 6.88 9.25
N GLY A 562 -10.05 6.49 10.50
CA GLY A 562 -11.31 6.66 11.21
C GLY A 562 -12.41 5.68 10.76
N ASN A 563 -12.02 4.51 10.24
CA ASN A 563 -12.93 3.36 10.08
C ASN A 563 -13.23 2.69 11.43
N ALA A 564 -12.37 2.88 12.43
CA ALA A 564 -12.62 2.47 13.80
C ALA A 564 -12.32 3.65 14.75
N ILE A 565 -13.10 3.71 15.83
CA ILE A 565 -12.93 4.67 16.92
C ILE A 565 -12.52 3.87 18.14
N LEU A 566 -11.39 4.23 18.74
CA LEU A 566 -10.89 3.62 19.96
C LEU A 566 -11.12 4.54 21.15
N THR A 567 -11.59 3.96 22.25
CA THR A 567 -11.52 4.56 23.58
C THR A 567 -10.27 3.98 24.27
N VAL A 568 -9.33 4.84 24.63
CA VAL A 568 -8.03 4.49 25.20
C VAL A 568 -7.94 5.07 26.60
N GLN A 569 -7.77 4.19 27.58
CA GLN A 569 -7.46 4.55 28.96
C GLN A 569 -5.95 4.39 29.19
N SER A 570 -5.28 5.41 29.71
CA SER A 570 -3.86 5.37 30.05
C SER A 570 -3.67 5.22 31.56
N SER A 571 -2.71 4.40 32.00
CA SER A 571 -2.30 4.28 33.40
C SER A 571 -1.11 5.18 33.78
N ASP A 572 -0.50 5.87 32.81
CA ASP A 572 0.74 6.64 33.03
C ASP A 572 0.53 7.86 33.93
N PRO A 573 1.52 8.30 34.72
CA PRO A 573 1.35 9.44 35.61
C PRO A 573 1.12 10.77 34.86
N ILE A 574 1.73 10.92 33.69
CA ILE A 574 1.63 12.13 32.85
C ILE A 574 0.99 11.75 31.51
N LYS A 575 -0.07 12.46 31.12
CA LYS A 575 -0.78 12.22 29.86
C LYS A 575 -0.28 13.15 28.78
N ILE A 576 0.40 12.60 27.77
CA ILE A 576 0.86 13.36 26.61
C ILE A 576 -0.14 13.20 25.45
N LEU A 577 -0.83 14.28 25.08
CA LEU A 577 -1.96 14.26 24.16
C LEU A 577 -1.73 15.19 22.96
N THR A 578 -2.08 14.73 21.75
CA THR A 578 -2.30 15.65 20.62
C THR A 578 -3.77 15.71 20.25
N VAL A 579 -4.27 16.92 20.04
CA VAL A 579 -5.70 17.22 19.89
C VAL A 579 -6.04 17.48 18.43
N ARG A 580 -7.05 16.79 17.91
CA ARG A 580 -7.57 17.07 16.57
C ARG A 580 -8.29 18.42 16.57
N GLY A 581 -7.75 19.39 15.83
CA GLY A 581 -8.28 20.75 15.78
C GLY A 581 -9.76 20.83 15.37
N THR A 582 -10.21 19.94 14.47
CA THR A 582 -11.61 19.93 13.99
C THR A 582 -12.61 19.39 15.00
N SER A 583 -12.16 18.65 16.02
CA SER A 583 -13.04 18.08 17.05
C SER A 583 -13.26 19.01 18.25
N PHE A 584 -12.37 20.00 18.44
CA PHE A 584 -12.43 20.95 19.54
C PHE A 584 -12.39 22.36 18.97
N GLN A 585 -13.54 23.03 19.00
CA GLN A 585 -13.65 24.40 18.52
C GLN A 585 -12.76 25.32 19.37
N GLY A 586 -11.93 26.12 18.70
CA GLY A 586 -10.99 27.03 19.38
C GLY A 586 -11.69 28.01 20.32
N VAL A 587 -10.99 28.37 21.40
CA VAL A 587 -11.45 29.32 22.41
C VAL A 587 -11.37 30.77 21.94
N GLU A 588 -12.17 31.63 22.56
CA GLU A 588 -12.10 33.08 22.33
C GLU A 588 -10.73 33.63 22.78
N THR A 589 -10.13 34.45 21.91
CA THR A 589 -8.79 35.00 22.10
C THR A 589 -8.75 36.28 22.93
N SER A 590 -9.90 36.72 23.46
CA SER A 590 -10.04 37.96 24.23
C SER A 590 -10.75 37.72 25.55
N GLY A 591 -10.41 38.50 26.58
CA GLY A 591 -11.09 38.50 27.88
C GLY A 591 -10.41 37.66 28.97
N GLY A 592 -9.23 37.12 28.71
CA GLY A 592 -8.31 36.58 29.71
C GLY A 592 -7.32 37.63 30.24
N ALA A 593 -6.69 37.33 31.37
CA ALA A 593 -5.64 38.15 31.97
C ALA A 593 -4.62 37.27 32.72
N ALA A 594 -4.16 36.20 32.08
CA ALA A 594 -3.25 35.25 32.70
C ALA A 594 -1.84 35.88 32.87
N PRO A 595 -1.21 35.79 34.05
CA PRO A 595 0.16 36.25 34.26
C PRO A 595 1.14 35.48 33.37
N VAL A 596 2.14 36.20 32.84
CA VAL A 596 3.25 35.62 32.07
C VAL A 596 4.44 35.40 33.00
N GLU A 597 4.93 34.16 33.10
CA GLU A 597 6.05 33.73 33.92
C GLU A 597 7.21 33.21 33.07
N ASP A 598 8.41 33.30 33.62
CA ASP A 598 9.63 32.77 33.01
C ASP A 598 9.75 31.25 33.16
N GLY A 599 9.88 30.55 32.03
CA GLY A 599 10.19 29.12 32.01
C GLY A 599 11.69 28.82 32.22
N SER A 600 12.01 27.55 32.42
CA SER A 600 13.40 27.07 32.45
C SER A 600 13.93 26.85 31.04
N ASP A 601 15.18 27.19 30.76
CA ASP A 601 15.85 26.95 29.48
C ASP A 601 17.11 26.07 29.68
N PRO A 602 17.07 24.78 29.29
CA PRO A 602 18.23 23.88 29.42
C PRO A 602 19.35 24.21 28.43
N LYS A 603 19.08 25.03 27.40
CA LYS A 603 20.01 25.34 26.31
C LYS A 603 20.59 24.06 25.67
N ALA A 604 19.70 23.13 25.32
CA ALA A 604 20.08 21.84 24.76
C ALA A 604 20.88 22.00 23.46
N ALA A 605 21.89 21.15 23.27
CA ALA A 605 22.73 21.16 22.08
C ALA A 605 21.95 20.81 20.81
N LEU A 606 22.20 21.55 19.73
CA LEU A 606 21.59 21.34 18.42
C LEU A 606 22.41 20.37 17.58
N GLN A 607 21.81 19.25 17.17
CA GLN A 607 22.38 18.33 16.18
C GLN A 607 21.84 18.59 14.76
N THR A 608 20.81 19.43 14.65
CA THR A 608 20.12 19.79 13.42
C THR A 608 20.11 21.31 13.29
N GLU A 609 20.23 21.80 12.05
CA GLU A 609 20.18 23.22 11.73
C GLU A 609 19.03 23.48 10.77
N TRP A 610 18.25 24.52 11.04
CA TRP A 610 17.27 25.03 10.10
C TRP A 610 17.98 25.89 9.05
N VAL A 611 17.91 25.50 7.77
CA VAL A 611 18.63 26.20 6.68
C VAL A 611 17.72 27.14 5.88
N SER A 612 16.54 26.67 5.49
CA SER A 612 15.60 27.46 4.66
C SER A 612 14.17 26.93 4.74
N GLU A 613 13.21 27.80 4.42
CA GLU A 613 11.82 27.44 4.17
C GLU A 613 11.27 28.24 2.98
N GLU A 614 10.50 27.59 2.10
CA GLU A 614 9.76 28.25 1.03
C GLU A 614 8.27 28.16 1.31
N LEU A 615 7.64 29.29 1.63
CA LEU A 615 6.22 29.35 1.96
C LEU A 615 5.43 29.92 0.80
N ALA A 616 4.42 29.16 0.37
CA ALA A 616 3.42 29.65 -0.57
C ALA A 616 2.56 30.72 0.11
N LYS A 617 2.84 32.00 -0.19
CA LYS A 617 2.00 33.11 0.26
C LYS A 617 0.72 33.13 -0.57
N SER A 618 -0.43 33.07 0.10
CA SER A 618 -1.73 33.23 -0.53
C SER A 618 -2.52 34.28 0.22
N GLU A 619 -3.19 35.17 -0.51
CA GLU A 619 -4.19 36.11 0.04
C GLU A 619 -5.50 35.39 0.44
N ARG A 620 -5.59 34.08 0.17
CA ARG A 620 -6.79 33.27 0.44
C ARG A 620 -6.79 32.71 1.86
N PRO A 621 -7.98 32.38 2.41
CA PRO A 621 -8.07 31.70 3.70
C PRO A 621 -7.25 30.41 3.70
N ASP A 622 -6.54 30.13 4.81
CA ASP A 622 -5.81 28.88 4.94
C ASP A 622 -6.77 27.70 4.98
N LEU A 623 -6.40 26.65 4.26
CA LEU A 623 -7.21 25.46 4.06
C LEU A 623 -7.56 24.75 5.39
N ALA A 624 -6.70 24.81 6.42
CA ALA A 624 -6.96 24.15 7.70
C ALA A 624 -8.01 24.88 8.56
N THR A 625 -8.21 26.19 8.35
CA THR A 625 -9.13 27.02 9.16
C THR A 625 -10.32 27.57 8.39
N ALA A 626 -10.35 27.40 7.07
CA ALA A 626 -11.40 27.93 6.23
C ALA A 626 -12.78 27.33 6.57
N GLN A 627 -13.78 28.21 6.67
CA GLN A 627 -15.17 27.79 6.88
C GLN A 627 -15.80 27.18 5.63
N ARG A 628 -15.28 27.51 4.45
CA ARG A 628 -15.75 27.02 3.16
C ARG A 628 -14.53 26.60 2.34
N VAL A 629 -14.59 25.42 1.72
CA VAL A 629 -13.51 24.88 0.89
C VAL A 629 -14.10 24.46 -0.45
N VAL A 630 -13.48 24.93 -1.53
CA VAL A 630 -13.76 24.47 -2.90
C VAL A 630 -12.56 23.66 -3.37
N SER A 631 -12.77 22.39 -3.66
CA SER A 631 -11.71 21.41 -3.90
C SER A 631 -11.77 20.81 -5.30
N GLY A 632 -10.63 20.84 -6.00
CA GLY A 632 -10.49 20.31 -7.35
C GLY A 632 -9.80 18.94 -7.43
N GLY A 633 -10.33 18.08 -8.30
CA GLY A 633 -9.79 16.74 -8.54
C GLY A 633 -9.07 16.54 -9.87
N ARG A 634 -8.64 15.31 -10.12
CA ARG A 634 -8.06 14.90 -11.41
C ARG A 634 -9.00 15.15 -12.60
N GLY A 635 -10.31 15.24 -12.37
CA GLY A 635 -11.30 15.54 -13.41
C GLY A 635 -11.05 16.85 -14.16
N LEU A 636 -10.28 17.79 -13.58
CA LEU A 636 -9.94 19.08 -14.19
C LEU A 636 -8.88 18.99 -15.30
N LYS A 637 -8.14 17.88 -15.40
CA LYS A 637 -7.18 17.54 -16.48
C LYS A 637 -5.93 18.42 -16.63
N SER A 638 -5.94 19.70 -16.24
CA SER A 638 -4.76 20.57 -16.27
C SER A 638 -4.80 21.65 -15.19
N LYS A 639 -3.68 22.34 -14.98
CA LYS A 639 -3.57 23.48 -14.06
C LYS A 639 -4.40 24.68 -14.54
N GLU A 640 -4.38 24.96 -15.84
CA GLU A 640 -5.11 26.08 -16.44
C GLU A 640 -6.62 25.90 -16.26
N GLU A 641 -7.10 24.66 -16.42
CA GLU A 641 -8.48 24.29 -16.23
C GLU A 641 -8.88 24.28 -14.74
N PHE A 642 -7.97 23.85 -13.86
CA PHE A 642 -8.14 23.99 -12.41
C PHE A 642 -8.34 25.46 -12.04
N ASP A 643 -7.44 26.33 -12.49
CA ASP A 643 -7.49 27.76 -12.21
C ASP A 643 -8.74 28.41 -12.84
N ARG A 644 -9.13 28.02 -14.06
CA ARG A 644 -10.34 28.56 -14.73
C ARG A 644 -11.64 28.20 -14.02
N VAL A 645 -11.74 26.99 -13.47
CA VAL A 645 -13.00 26.45 -12.95
C VAL A 645 -13.11 26.62 -11.43
N ILE A 646 -12.05 26.33 -10.68
CA ILE A 646 -12.10 26.29 -9.21
C ILE A 646 -11.93 27.68 -8.60
N VAL A 647 -10.99 28.48 -9.12
CA VAL A 647 -10.65 29.78 -8.53
C VAL A 647 -11.85 30.74 -8.51
N PRO A 648 -12.61 30.96 -9.61
CA PRO A 648 -13.74 31.89 -9.59
C PRO A 648 -14.85 31.48 -8.63
N LEU A 649 -15.09 30.16 -8.51
CA LEU A 649 -16.07 29.63 -7.57
C LEU A 649 -15.61 29.85 -6.12
N ALA A 650 -14.33 29.59 -5.83
CA ALA A 650 -13.75 29.82 -4.50
C ALA A 650 -13.81 31.30 -4.12
N ASP A 651 -13.45 32.21 -5.03
CA ASP A 651 -13.46 33.65 -4.80
C ASP A 651 -14.90 34.16 -4.57
N THR A 652 -15.88 33.69 -5.36
CA THR A 652 -17.30 34.04 -5.18
C THR A 652 -17.84 33.56 -3.83
N LEU A 653 -17.38 32.39 -3.37
CA LEU A 653 -17.77 31.83 -2.08
C LEU A 653 -16.89 32.32 -0.92
N GLY A 654 -15.88 33.16 -1.13
CA GLY A 654 -14.90 33.50 -0.08
C GLY A 654 -14.34 32.25 0.60
N ALA A 655 -14.03 31.22 -0.19
CA ALA A 655 -13.63 29.89 0.25
C ALA A 655 -12.13 29.67 0.03
N ALA A 656 -11.53 28.78 0.83
CA ALA A 656 -10.20 28.28 0.54
C ALA A 656 -10.23 27.30 -0.64
N ILE A 657 -9.10 27.19 -1.32
CA ILE A 657 -8.92 26.24 -2.42
C ILE A 657 -8.29 24.96 -1.87
N GLY A 658 -8.89 23.82 -2.22
CA GLY A 658 -8.36 22.49 -1.94
C GLY A 658 -8.05 21.72 -3.22
N ALA A 659 -7.26 20.67 -3.11
CA ALA A 659 -6.98 19.76 -4.19
C ALA A 659 -6.88 18.30 -3.70
N SER A 660 -7.28 17.36 -4.54
CA SER A 660 -6.98 15.94 -4.30
C SER A 660 -5.50 15.65 -4.55
N ARG A 661 -4.93 14.64 -3.88
CA ARG A 661 -3.56 14.18 -4.16
C ARG A 661 -3.33 13.87 -5.65
N ALA A 662 -4.30 13.27 -6.33
CA ALA A 662 -4.17 12.99 -7.76
C ALA A 662 -4.03 14.25 -8.62
N ALA A 663 -4.59 15.39 -8.20
CA ALA A 663 -4.43 16.67 -8.86
C ALA A 663 -3.04 17.27 -8.59
N VAL A 664 -2.54 17.15 -7.35
CA VAL A 664 -1.19 17.58 -6.96
C VAL A 664 -0.11 16.76 -7.67
N ASP A 665 -0.22 15.44 -7.66
CA ASP A 665 0.70 14.53 -8.34
C ASP A 665 0.73 14.77 -9.87
N SER A 666 -0.35 15.33 -10.43
CA SER A 666 -0.45 15.70 -11.85
C SER A 666 -0.02 17.15 -12.13
N GLY A 667 0.41 17.91 -11.12
CA GLY A 667 0.85 19.30 -11.24
C GLY A 667 -0.27 20.33 -11.42
N PHE A 668 -1.53 19.99 -11.10
CA PHE A 668 -2.67 20.93 -11.23
C PHE A 668 -2.75 21.93 -10.08
N ALA A 669 -2.26 21.54 -8.91
CA ALA A 669 -2.28 22.32 -7.68
C ALA A 669 -1.03 22.04 -6.85
N ASP A 670 -0.66 22.99 -6.00
CA ASP A 670 0.46 22.85 -5.09
C ASP A 670 0.17 21.85 -3.95
N ASN A 671 1.22 21.26 -3.38
CA ASN A 671 1.11 20.30 -2.27
C ASN A 671 0.45 20.91 -1.02
N SER A 672 0.63 22.21 -0.77
CA SER A 672 0.01 22.93 0.35
C SER A 672 -1.53 22.97 0.29
N LEU A 673 -2.11 22.76 -0.89
CA LEU A 673 -3.56 22.71 -1.13
C LEU A 673 -4.11 21.28 -1.02
N GLN A 674 -3.26 20.27 -0.80
CA GLN A 674 -3.69 18.89 -0.76
C GLN A 674 -4.61 18.60 0.44
N VAL A 675 -5.80 18.07 0.18
CA VAL A 675 -6.72 17.54 1.19
C VAL A 675 -6.68 16.01 1.20
N GLY A 676 -6.57 15.42 2.38
CA GLY A 676 -6.59 13.98 2.60
C GLY A 676 -5.64 13.54 3.70
N GLN A 677 -5.54 12.23 3.91
CA GLN A 677 -4.71 11.59 4.95
C GLN A 677 -3.24 12.02 4.91
N THR A 678 -2.68 12.20 3.70
CA THR A 678 -1.30 12.66 3.49
C THR A 678 -1.19 14.17 3.28
N GLY A 679 -2.31 14.89 3.33
CA GLY A 679 -2.38 16.34 3.18
C GLY A 679 -2.93 16.99 4.45
N LYS A 680 -3.70 18.05 4.28
CA LYS A 680 -4.42 18.72 5.37
C LYS A 680 -5.74 18.01 5.65
N ASN A 681 -6.05 17.86 6.94
CA ASN A 681 -7.38 17.50 7.42
C ASN A 681 -8.18 18.79 7.63
N VAL A 682 -9.39 18.84 7.07
CA VAL A 682 -10.26 20.00 7.10
C VAL A 682 -11.67 19.58 7.52
N ALA A 683 -12.36 20.46 8.25
CA ALA A 683 -13.78 20.28 8.61
C ALA A 683 -14.55 21.59 8.42
N PRO A 684 -14.63 22.12 7.19
CA PRO A 684 -15.40 23.33 6.92
C PRO A 684 -16.90 23.12 7.14
N GLN A 685 -17.62 24.23 7.19
CA GLN A 685 -19.09 24.21 7.11
C GLN A 685 -19.57 23.72 5.75
N LEU A 686 -18.85 24.07 4.68
CA LEU A 686 -19.11 23.61 3.32
C LEU A 686 -17.82 23.09 2.68
N TYR A 687 -17.84 21.84 2.22
CA TYR A 687 -16.82 21.27 1.35
C TYR A 687 -17.43 20.97 -0.01
N LEU A 688 -17.12 21.80 -1.01
CA LEU A 688 -17.57 21.59 -2.38
C LEU A 688 -16.44 20.95 -3.20
N CYS A 689 -16.65 19.76 -3.70
CA CYS A 689 -15.69 19.04 -4.53
C CYS A 689 -16.14 18.95 -5.99
N ALA A 690 -15.23 19.24 -6.92
CA ALA A 690 -15.47 19.16 -8.36
C ALA A 690 -14.46 18.21 -9.01
N GLY A 691 -14.96 17.15 -9.65
CA GLY A 691 -14.12 16.16 -10.35
C GLY A 691 -13.27 15.30 -9.42
N ILE A 692 -13.70 15.10 -8.17
CA ILE A 692 -13.06 14.23 -7.18
C ILE A 692 -13.87 12.94 -7.06
N SER A 693 -13.20 11.78 -7.18
CA SER A 693 -13.87 10.47 -7.15
C SER A 693 -14.25 10.01 -5.73
N GLY A 694 -13.65 10.59 -4.68
CA GLY A 694 -13.89 10.17 -3.29
C GLY A 694 -13.07 8.96 -2.86
N ALA A 695 -11.77 8.92 -3.20
CA ALA A 695 -10.88 7.90 -2.67
C ALA A 695 -10.81 7.98 -1.13
N ILE A 696 -10.70 6.84 -0.45
CA ILE A 696 -10.69 6.75 1.02
C ILE A 696 -9.65 7.70 1.65
N GLN A 697 -8.48 7.82 1.03
CA GLN A 697 -7.42 8.71 1.50
C GLN A 697 -7.81 10.19 1.43
N HIS A 698 -8.61 10.59 0.45
CA HIS A 698 -9.12 11.96 0.37
C HIS A 698 -10.24 12.18 1.38
N LEU A 699 -11.20 11.25 1.44
CA LEU A 699 -12.32 11.30 2.40
C LEU A 699 -11.83 11.40 3.84
N ALA A 700 -10.76 10.68 4.20
CA ALA A 700 -10.16 10.74 5.54
C ALA A 700 -9.78 12.17 6.00
N GLY A 701 -9.54 13.09 5.06
CA GLY A 701 -9.19 14.48 5.34
C GLY A 701 -10.36 15.46 5.25
N MET A 702 -11.56 15.06 4.84
CA MET A 702 -12.71 15.98 4.67
C MET A 702 -14.07 15.42 5.11
N LYS A 703 -14.13 14.16 5.56
CA LYS A 703 -15.38 13.51 5.99
C LYS A 703 -16.07 14.18 7.17
N ASP A 704 -15.31 14.93 7.98
CA ASP A 704 -15.83 15.64 9.15
C ASP A 704 -16.43 17.01 8.78
N SER A 705 -16.53 17.35 7.48
CA SER A 705 -17.19 18.57 7.00
C SER A 705 -18.69 18.53 7.28
N LYS A 706 -19.29 19.69 7.62
CA LYS A 706 -20.73 19.72 7.96
C LYS A 706 -21.64 19.47 6.77
N VAL A 707 -21.29 20.02 5.61
CA VAL A 707 -22.00 19.82 4.35
C VAL A 707 -20.98 19.50 3.26
N ILE A 708 -21.13 18.35 2.63
CA ILE A 708 -20.33 17.89 1.50
C ILE A 708 -21.16 18.00 0.23
N ALA A 709 -20.74 18.89 -0.67
CA ALA A 709 -21.31 19.04 -2.00
C ALA A 709 -20.37 18.45 -3.06
N ALA A 710 -20.89 17.67 -4.01
CA ALA A 710 -20.10 17.00 -5.03
C ALA A 710 -20.64 17.26 -6.44
N ILE A 711 -19.74 17.64 -7.36
CA ILE A 711 -20.01 17.73 -8.80
C ILE A 711 -19.10 16.73 -9.50
N ASN A 712 -19.70 15.70 -10.09
CA ASN A 712 -18.96 14.67 -10.81
C ASN A 712 -19.74 14.18 -12.04
N LYS A 713 -19.03 13.82 -13.10
CA LYS A 713 -19.63 13.29 -14.32
C LYS A 713 -20.07 11.84 -14.17
N ASP A 714 -19.38 11.10 -13.31
CA ASP A 714 -19.64 9.69 -13.03
C ASP A 714 -20.63 9.55 -11.86
N ALA A 715 -21.86 9.09 -12.14
CA ALA A 715 -22.91 8.90 -11.14
C ALA A 715 -22.53 7.84 -10.09
N ASP A 716 -21.64 6.92 -10.43
CA ASP A 716 -21.19 5.85 -9.53
C ASP A 716 -19.94 6.23 -8.73
N ALA A 717 -19.50 7.49 -8.80
CA ALA A 717 -18.33 7.96 -8.08
C ALA A 717 -18.51 7.79 -6.54
N PRO A 718 -17.56 7.15 -5.83
CA PRO A 718 -17.65 6.93 -4.38
C PRO A 718 -17.92 8.17 -3.53
N ILE A 719 -17.55 9.37 -4.01
CA ILE A 719 -17.84 10.63 -3.34
C ILE A 719 -19.33 10.83 -3.07
N PHE A 720 -20.22 10.35 -3.94
CA PHE A 720 -21.67 10.47 -3.77
C PHE A 720 -22.22 9.62 -2.61
N GLN A 721 -21.46 8.65 -2.10
CA GLN A 721 -21.86 7.88 -0.93
C GLN A 721 -21.73 8.69 0.38
N VAL A 722 -20.89 9.73 0.37
CA VAL A 722 -20.61 10.58 1.54
C VAL A 722 -21.12 12.01 1.35
N ALA A 723 -21.44 12.43 0.12
CA ALA A 723 -21.93 13.77 -0.17
C ALA A 723 -23.40 13.95 0.27
N ASP A 724 -23.68 15.04 0.98
CA ASP A 724 -25.02 15.47 1.34
C ASP A 724 -25.79 16.01 0.12
N VAL A 725 -25.06 16.65 -0.82
CA VAL A 725 -25.61 17.19 -2.06
C VAL A 725 -24.75 16.75 -3.23
N GLY A 726 -25.37 16.10 -4.22
CA GLY A 726 -24.67 15.63 -5.41
C GLY A 726 -25.29 16.16 -6.71
N LEU A 727 -24.45 16.62 -7.64
CA LEU A 727 -24.83 16.95 -9.01
C LEU A 727 -24.04 16.08 -9.99
N VAL A 728 -24.76 15.21 -10.69
CA VAL A 728 -24.19 14.43 -11.79
C VAL A 728 -24.16 15.29 -13.05
N GLY A 729 -22.97 15.64 -13.52
CA GLY A 729 -22.82 16.51 -14.68
C GLY A 729 -21.36 16.83 -15.02
N ASP A 730 -21.15 17.45 -16.18
CA ASP A 730 -19.81 17.89 -16.58
C ASP A 730 -19.39 19.12 -15.77
N LEU A 731 -18.27 19.02 -15.06
CA LEU A 731 -17.79 20.09 -14.19
C LEU A 731 -17.46 21.37 -14.97
N PHE A 732 -17.06 21.26 -16.24
CA PHE A 732 -16.70 22.41 -17.07
C PHE A 732 -17.91 23.26 -17.47
N GLU A 733 -19.12 22.69 -17.40
CA GLU A 733 -20.37 23.42 -17.65
C GLU A 733 -21.04 23.81 -16.34
N LYS A 734 -21.13 22.87 -15.39
CA LYS A 734 -21.91 23.03 -14.16
C LYS A 734 -21.25 23.92 -13.11
N VAL A 735 -19.93 23.91 -12.99
CA VAL A 735 -19.24 24.79 -12.04
C VAL A 735 -19.32 26.27 -12.47
N PRO A 736 -19.07 26.64 -13.74
CA PRO A 736 -19.31 28.01 -14.20
C PRO A 736 -20.77 28.45 -14.08
N GLU A 737 -21.73 27.58 -14.44
CA GLU A 737 -23.17 27.88 -14.29
C GLU A 737 -23.54 28.17 -12.82
N LEU A 738 -23.00 27.38 -11.88
CA LEU A 738 -23.18 27.60 -10.45
C LEU A 738 -22.56 28.92 -10.00
N THR A 739 -21.33 29.22 -10.44
CA THR A 739 -20.64 30.46 -10.10
C THR A 739 -21.44 31.70 -10.54
N GLU A 740 -22.00 31.71 -11.75
CA GLU A 740 -22.82 32.83 -12.24
C GLU A 740 -24.14 32.96 -11.48
N LYS A 741 -24.77 31.84 -11.12
CA LYS A 741 -25.98 31.87 -10.27
C LYS A 741 -25.67 32.41 -8.87
N LEU A 742 -24.52 32.06 -8.29
CA LEU A 742 -24.11 32.58 -6.99
C LEU A 742 -23.83 34.09 -7.04
N LYS A 743 -23.17 34.58 -8.10
CA LYS A 743 -22.94 36.02 -8.30
C LYS A 743 -24.20 36.85 -8.50
N SER A 744 -25.27 36.25 -9.03
CA SER A 744 -26.56 36.94 -9.19
C SER A 744 -27.44 36.92 -7.94
N GLN A 745 -27.09 36.08 -6.95
CA GLN A 745 -27.77 36.04 -5.65
C GLN A 745 -27.01 36.79 -4.54
N ALA A 746 -25.70 36.98 -4.70
CA ALA A 746 -24.85 37.83 -3.86
C ALA A 746 -24.97 39.29 -4.27
#